data_AF-A0A1S2VUZ3-F1
#
_entry.id   AF-A0A1S2VUZ3-F1
#
_cell.length_a   1.000
_cell.length_b   1.000
_cell.length_c   1.000
_cell.angle_alpha   90.00
_cell.angle_beta   90.00
_cell.angle_gamma   90.00
#
_symmetry.space_group_name_H-M   'P 1'
#
loop_
_entity.id
_entity.type
_entity.pdbx_description
1 polymer ?
#
loop_
_entity_poly.entity_id
_entity_poly.type
_entity_poly.pdbx_seq_one_letter_code
_entity_poly.pdbx_strand_id
1 'polypeptide(L)'
;MAPWQTTDFPHGAGTVIAEFSVRADGPIWRAQVPATADGIPTAAPYLCLAVRDGHLTLTARSLSPDPADPNAQSHVSLDIEDAFGLDPGTIHEAALTFGAFGTRIYLDGYQCFACAGNLNPSRVHPSGAFDLGSPNAIACNAFLVDPVDWDAVRIAEHAAAAKPDIVFASDRLSPRDTDRIALADAGSVHARFRLRGRGQHGTILAAGVDGSERMTVAIGAGGLTLAMRDESGAGIACHAPGHWDDGGWHDLAVRSSRGAVDLFMDGVSVLHQPGQMWFADLAGPRHGRKGIDAFTVGRNIAGVRLMGEVSRGGLYVHALTDGQIARLAHTPPMVTTALFDAGYAGSASYRIPSLIRTVRGTLIAGADQRTAISNDAPNHINFVIRRSTDGGRNWMPMQTVIDMPGREDGLDGASALDSCSVVDRSIGRITVLIDLNPGGIGLTNCERGIGVNRDGVLRLRDAQGNETTLDAVADAGDVWRSPMHADPSQRWHAVPTCYIAQIHSDDDGETWSPPFLIDAMVKEEWMHFMGVCPGTGIQLDKGPYAGRLLMPFYCSGQSRAHYSGGALISDDGGETWRRGRMINEGREINGTVVDPATMRDDDATTSETTFVQRADGDVVAFFRNQHASGRVGKAVSHDGGDTWDELEFDPALPEIFSQPNALAVPQLGTDAVLFANASQMMPYRGRGMVRLSEDGGRTWTGSLCVHPHHHVYQCMAICETTHDVECEGSQLGLLWEIETTGVYITHIPLAWFSHGHDKGVAANHTDDKESS
;
A
#
# COMPACT_ATOMS: atom_id res chain seq x y z
N MET A 1 36.37 10.11 3.83
CA MET A 1 35.57 10.80 4.85
C MET A 1 35.10 12.11 4.27
N ALA A 2 33.78 12.34 4.25
CA ALA A 2 33.19 13.63 3.87
C ALA A 2 32.70 14.32 5.17
N PRO A 3 33.31 15.44 5.62
CA PRO A 3 32.90 16.10 6.86
C PRO A 3 31.53 16.75 6.72
N TRP A 4 30.78 16.84 7.83
CA TRP A 4 29.58 17.68 7.94
C TRP A 4 29.57 18.49 9.25
N GLN A 5 28.83 19.59 9.23
CA GLN A 5 28.55 20.46 10.36
C GLN A 5 27.05 20.68 10.50
N THR A 6 26.62 21.28 11.60
CA THR A 6 25.20 21.57 11.86
C THR A 6 24.57 22.45 10.77
N THR A 7 25.36 23.30 10.11
CA THR A 7 24.93 24.12 8.97
C THR A 7 24.52 23.31 7.74
N ASP A 8 25.00 22.07 7.64
CA ASP A 8 24.65 21.17 6.54
C ASP A 8 23.30 20.47 6.77
N PHE A 9 22.72 20.62 7.97
CA PHE A 9 21.40 20.10 8.33
C PHE A 9 20.60 21.10 9.19
N PRO A 10 20.27 22.28 8.65
CA PRO A 10 19.54 23.30 9.40
C PRO A 10 18.15 22.79 9.78
N HIS A 11 17.77 22.99 11.05
CA HIS A 11 16.45 22.58 11.58
C HIS A 11 16.11 21.09 11.40
N GLY A 12 17.12 20.22 11.23
CA GLY A 12 16.90 18.80 11.00
C GLY A 12 16.44 18.45 9.59
N ALA A 13 16.49 19.40 8.64
CA ALA A 13 16.24 19.17 7.23
C ALA A 13 17.55 18.92 6.45
N GLY A 14 17.44 18.37 5.24
CA GLY A 14 18.56 18.24 4.30
C GLY A 14 18.49 16.99 3.44
N THR A 15 19.49 16.85 2.56
CA THR A 15 19.60 15.76 1.60
C THR A 15 21.01 15.18 1.60
N VAL A 16 21.10 13.85 1.54
CA VAL A 16 22.36 13.11 1.33
C VAL A 16 22.21 12.25 0.09
N ILE A 17 23.11 12.39 -0.88
CA ILE A 17 23.13 11.60 -2.11
C ILE A 17 24.47 10.89 -2.25
N ALA A 18 24.43 9.61 -2.62
CA ALA A 18 25.61 8.82 -2.92
C ALA A 18 25.44 8.12 -4.27
N GLU A 19 26.35 8.39 -5.20
CA GLU A 19 26.55 7.53 -6.38
C GLU A 19 27.53 6.42 -5.98
N PHE A 20 27.19 5.17 -6.24
CA PHE A 20 27.99 4.03 -5.86
C PHE A 20 27.93 2.89 -6.87
N SER A 21 28.92 2.00 -6.80
CA SER A 21 28.91 0.72 -7.51
C SER A 21 29.06 -0.45 -6.55
N VAL A 22 28.28 -1.50 -6.79
CA VAL A 22 28.22 -2.69 -5.93
C VAL A 22 29.24 -3.72 -6.44
N ARG A 23 30.07 -4.25 -5.54
CA ARG A 23 30.97 -5.38 -5.78
C ARG A 23 30.78 -6.51 -4.77
N ALA A 24 30.46 -6.14 -3.54
CA ALA A 24 30.08 -7.04 -2.45
C ALA A 24 29.31 -6.24 -1.39
N ASP A 25 28.65 -6.95 -0.47
CA ASP A 25 27.95 -6.36 0.66
C ASP A 25 28.82 -5.42 1.49
N GLY A 26 28.23 -4.32 1.93
CA GLY A 26 28.94 -3.33 2.72
C GLY A 26 28.18 -2.01 2.87
N PRO A 27 28.68 -1.11 3.74
CA PRO A 27 28.13 0.22 3.87
C PRO A 27 28.38 1.04 2.59
N ILE A 28 27.35 1.76 2.14
CA ILE A 28 27.53 2.86 1.17
C ILE A 28 28.15 4.03 1.90
N TRP A 29 27.60 4.37 3.07
CA TRP A 29 28.16 5.36 3.99
C TRP A 29 27.69 5.10 5.43
N ARG A 30 28.46 5.63 6.38
CA ARG A 30 28.10 5.68 7.80
C ARG A 30 28.30 7.07 8.35
N ALA A 31 27.25 7.63 8.92
CA ALA A 31 27.29 8.81 9.76
C ALA A 31 27.60 8.36 11.21
N GLN A 32 28.67 8.86 11.81
CA GLN A 32 29.05 8.52 13.19
C GLN A 32 29.72 9.70 13.90
N VAL A 33 29.79 9.59 15.22
CA VAL A 33 30.54 10.52 16.09
C VAL A 33 32.02 10.53 15.71
N PRO A 34 32.71 11.69 15.73
CA PRO A 34 34.15 11.74 15.48
C PRO A 34 34.93 10.82 16.44
N ALA A 35 35.94 10.12 15.91
CA ALA A 35 36.82 9.30 16.74
C ALA A 35 37.57 10.17 17.76
N THR A 36 37.53 9.80 19.04
CA THR A 36 38.36 10.41 20.08
C THR A 36 39.72 9.69 20.13
N ALA A 37 40.66 10.20 20.94
CA ALA A 37 41.96 9.54 21.15
C ALA A 37 41.85 8.09 21.67
N ASP A 38 40.72 7.75 22.30
CA ASP A 38 40.41 6.43 22.86
C ASP A 38 39.60 5.53 21.88
N GLY A 39 39.38 5.98 20.64
CA GLY A 39 38.58 5.30 19.63
C GLY A 39 37.08 5.59 19.71
N ILE A 40 36.27 4.95 18.85
CA ILE A 40 34.81 5.11 18.83
C ILE A 40 34.19 4.10 19.81
N PRO A 41 33.39 4.52 20.80
CA PRO A 41 32.69 3.59 21.69
C PRO A 41 31.78 2.65 20.91
N THR A 42 31.69 1.38 21.30
CA THR A 42 30.81 0.39 20.65
C THR A 42 29.32 0.75 20.71
N ALA A 43 28.91 1.55 21.69
CA ALA A 43 27.55 2.08 21.87
C ALA A 43 27.34 3.48 21.26
N ALA A 44 28.29 3.99 20.47
CA ALA A 44 28.19 5.31 19.87
C ALA A 44 26.97 5.41 18.91
N PRO A 45 26.29 6.57 18.89
CA PRO A 45 25.27 6.86 17.91
C PRO A 45 25.81 6.71 16.49
N TYR A 46 24.99 6.15 15.60
CA TYR A 46 25.32 6.09 14.17
C TYR A 46 24.06 5.97 13.32
N LEU A 47 24.21 6.32 12.04
CA LEU A 47 23.28 6.05 10.95
C LEU A 47 24.07 5.44 9.80
N CYS A 48 23.58 4.36 9.20
CA CYS A 48 24.29 3.63 8.15
C CYS A 48 23.32 3.22 7.06
N LEU A 49 23.63 3.60 5.82
CA LEU A 49 23.02 3.04 4.62
C LEU A 49 23.99 2.01 4.03
N ALA A 50 23.51 0.81 3.77
CA ALA A 50 24.32 -0.30 3.29
C ALA A 50 23.60 -1.12 2.22
N VAL A 51 24.38 -1.87 1.44
CA VAL A 51 23.87 -2.95 0.59
C VAL A 51 24.16 -4.27 1.29
N ARG A 52 23.15 -5.13 1.40
CA ARG A 52 23.27 -6.51 1.88
C ARG A 52 22.41 -7.41 1.00
N ASP A 53 22.93 -8.56 0.60
CA ASP A 53 22.21 -9.55 -0.21
C ASP A 53 21.41 -8.92 -1.38
N GLY A 54 22.02 -7.95 -2.07
CA GLY A 54 21.42 -7.27 -3.23
C GLY A 54 20.25 -6.32 -2.95
N HIS A 55 20.06 -5.85 -1.72
CA HIS A 55 19.05 -4.84 -1.34
C HIS A 55 19.63 -3.78 -0.39
N LEU A 56 18.93 -2.65 -0.23
CA LEU A 56 19.34 -1.59 0.70
C LEU A 56 18.94 -1.95 2.14
N THR A 57 19.78 -1.57 3.09
CA THR A 57 19.47 -1.62 4.52
C THR A 57 19.80 -0.27 5.15
N LEU A 58 18.93 0.20 6.05
CA LEU A 58 19.13 1.43 6.81
C LEU A 58 19.10 1.12 8.30
N THR A 59 20.18 1.45 9.00
CA THR A 59 20.27 1.24 10.45
C THR A 59 20.63 2.52 11.17
N ALA A 60 19.85 2.89 12.18
CA ALA A 60 20.15 3.97 13.11
C ALA A 60 20.16 3.42 14.54
N ARG A 61 21.06 3.93 15.38
CA ARG A 61 21.17 3.51 16.78
C ARG A 61 21.50 4.68 17.68
N SER A 62 20.92 4.69 18.88
CA SER A 62 21.18 5.68 19.92
C SER A 62 21.05 7.14 19.43
N LEU A 63 20.12 7.43 18.52
CA LEU A 63 19.88 8.80 18.08
C LEU A 63 19.42 9.67 19.25
N SER A 64 19.84 10.94 19.27
CA SER A 64 19.29 11.91 20.22
C SER A 64 17.77 12.09 19.98
N PRO A 65 17.00 12.50 21.00
CA PRO A 65 15.59 12.80 20.84
C PRO A 65 15.36 13.85 19.74
N ASP A 66 14.28 13.69 18.98
CA ASP A 66 13.85 14.70 18.02
C ASP A 66 13.04 15.78 18.75
N PRO A 67 13.44 17.06 18.70
CA PRO A 67 12.70 18.13 19.37
C PRO A 67 11.34 18.44 18.70
N ALA A 68 11.15 18.07 17.43
CA ALA A 68 9.91 18.31 16.68
C ALA A 68 8.91 17.15 16.80
N ASP A 69 9.40 15.94 17.11
CA ASP A 69 8.56 14.75 17.24
C ASP A 69 8.98 13.90 18.46
N PRO A 70 8.24 14.00 19.59
CA PRO A 70 8.56 13.22 20.79
C PRO A 70 8.30 11.71 20.62
N ASN A 71 7.58 11.30 19.57
CA ASN A 71 7.31 9.90 19.26
C ASN A 71 8.45 9.27 18.42
N ALA A 72 9.40 10.07 17.93
CA ALA A 72 10.48 9.58 17.09
C ALA A 72 11.38 8.57 17.82
N GLN A 73 11.60 7.45 17.14
CA GLN A 73 12.48 6.39 17.58
C GLN A 73 13.95 6.80 17.66
N SER A 74 14.66 6.21 18.63
CA SER A 74 16.12 6.34 18.79
C SER A 74 16.91 5.24 18.07
N HIS A 75 16.21 4.18 17.65
CA HIS A 75 16.74 3.00 17.01
C HIS A 75 15.86 2.66 15.80
N VAL A 76 16.49 2.38 14.67
CA VAL A 76 15.80 1.97 13.44
C VAL A 76 16.61 0.87 12.80
N SER A 77 15.93 -0.15 12.30
CA SER A 77 16.50 -1.16 11.41
C SER A 77 15.47 -1.42 10.32
N LEU A 78 15.69 -0.85 9.13
CA LEU A 78 14.85 -1.05 7.97
C LEU A 78 15.56 -1.99 7.01
N ASP A 79 14.85 -3.06 6.67
CA ASP A 79 15.13 -3.86 5.50
C ASP A 79 14.32 -3.27 4.33
N ILE A 80 15.01 -2.91 3.24
CA ILE A 80 14.42 -2.33 2.04
C ILE A 80 14.49 -3.41 0.94
N GLU A 81 14.07 -4.61 1.29
CA GLU A 81 14.07 -5.82 0.46
C GLU A 81 13.30 -5.65 -0.86
N ASP A 82 12.31 -4.76 -0.87
CA ASP A 82 11.49 -4.41 -2.03
C ASP A 82 12.24 -3.51 -3.05
N ALA A 83 13.44 -3.02 -2.73
CA ALA A 83 14.30 -2.29 -3.65
C ALA A 83 15.23 -3.26 -4.42
N PHE A 84 14.72 -3.78 -5.54
CA PHE A 84 15.39 -4.75 -6.40
C PHE A 84 16.45 -4.13 -7.34
N GLY A 85 17.39 -4.95 -7.82
CA GLY A 85 18.28 -4.62 -8.96
C GLY A 85 19.66 -4.06 -8.62
N LEU A 86 20.12 -4.19 -7.37
CA LEU A 86 21.48 -3.83 -6.94
C LEU A 86 22.51 -4.93 -7.24
N ASP A 87 22.61 -5.33 -8.50
CA ASP A 87 23.53 -6.39 -8.92
C ASP A 87 25.00 -5.91 -8.96
N PRO A 88 26.00 -6.80 -8.83
CA PRO A 88 27.39 -6.38 -8.95
C PRO A 88 27.75 -5.79 -10.32
N GLY A 89 28.51 -4.69 -10.32
CA GLY A 89 29.05 -4.07 -11.54
C GLY A 89 28.16 -3.00 -12.19
N THR A 90 27.00 -2.71 -11.62
CA THR A 90 26.14 -1.56 -11.99
C THR A 90 26.47 -0.34 -11.14
N ILE A 91 26.13 0.84 -11.68
CA ILE A 91 26.21 2.11 -10.95
C ILE A 91 24.79 2.48 -10.54
N HIS A 92 24.64 2.88 -9.28
CA HIS A 92 23.38 3.31 -8.69
C HIS A 92 23.55 4.64 -7.97
N GLU A 93 22.42 5.32 -7.76
CA GLU A 93 22.32 6.48 -6.88
C GLU A 93 21.34 6.18 -5.74
N ALA A 94 21.76 6.40 -4.50
CA ALA A 94 20.87 6.38 -3.35
C ALA A 94 20.81 7.77 -2.72
N ALA A 95 19.60 8.26 -2.47
CA ALA A 95 19.38 9.53 -1.81
C ALA A 95 18.51 9.37 -0.57
N LEU A 96 18.81 10.14 0.49
CA LEU A 96 17.99 10.28 1.67
C LEU A 96 17.63 11.75 1.86
N THR A 97 16.35 12.04 2.04
CA THR A 97 15.86 13.38 2.37
C THR A 97 15.26 13.37 3.78
N PHE A 98 15.58 14.39 4.57
CA PHE A 98 15.19 14.55 5.97
C PHE A 98 14.33 15.80 6.13
N GLY A 99 13.26 15.72 6.93
CA GLY A 99 12.41 16.88 7.20
C GLY A 99 11.32 16.59 8.22
N ALA A 100 10.35 17.51 8.35
CA ALA A 100 9.20 17.34 9.23
C ALA A 100 8.29 16.16 8.83
N PHE A 101 8.40 15.71 7.58
CA PHE A 101 7.76 14.50 7.05
C PHE A 101 8.46 13.19 7.47
N GLY A 102 9.55 13.24 8.23
CA GLY A 102 10.36 12.07 8.58
C GLY A 102 11.57 11.89 7.64
N THR A 103 11.84 10.66 7.23
CA THR A 103 12.92 10.32 6.30
C THR A 103 12.39 9.59 5.07
N ARG A 104 12.78 10.03 3.87
CA ARG A 104 12.48 9.31 2.62
C ARG A 104 13.75 8.77 2.00
N ILE A 105 13.66 7.59 1.40
CA ILE A 105 14.77 6.89 0.77
C ILE A 105 14.45 6.68 -0.71
N TYR A 106 15.39 7.05 -1.56
CA TYR A 106 15.28 6.95 -3.01
C TYR A 106 16.39 6.07 -3.55
N LEU A 107 16.06 5.27 -4.56
CA LEU A 107 17.01 4.48 -5.34
C LEU A 107 16.81 4.83 -6.82
N ASP A 108 17.89 5.24 -7.47
CA ASP A 108 17.95 5.60 -8.89
C ASP A 108 16.87 6.64 -9.28
N GLY A 109 16.70 7.66 -8.42
CA GLY A 109 15.84 8.83 -8.65
C GLY A 109 14.41 8.69 -8.14
N TYR A 110 13.96 7.50 -7.74
CA TYR A 110 12.58 7.29 -7.31
C TYR A 110 12.52 6.74 -5.88
N GLN A 111 11.47 7.14 -5.17
CA GLN A 111 11.30 6.75 -3.78
C GLN A 111 11.04 5.25 -3.68
N CYS A 112 11.84 4.54 -2.88
CA CYS A 112 11.67 3.11 -2.62
C CYS A 112 11.20 2.82 -1.19
N PHE A 113 11.37 3.78 -0.26
CA PHE A 113 10.97 3.58 1.13
C PHE A 113 10.77 4.90 1.89
N ALA A 114 10.17 4.82 3.08
CA ALA A 114 10.06 5.93 4.03
C ALA A 114 10.12 5.43 5.48
N CYS A 115 10.49 6.33 6.39
CA CYS A 115 10.54 6.13 7.84
C CYS A 115 9.82 7.30 8.52
N ALA A 116 8.97 7.02 9.51
CA ALA A 116 8.17 8.05 10.18
C ALA A 116 9.06 9.01 10.98
N GLY A 117 10.13 8.48 11.58
CA GLY A 117 11.13 9.27 12.28
C GLY A 117 12.04 10.04 11.33
N ASN A 118 12.36 11.29 11.68
CA ASN A 118 13.43 12.04 11.02
C ASN A 118 14.80 11.55 11.50
N LEU A 119 15.53 10.80 10.68
CA LEU A 119 16.81 10.17 11.01
C LEU A 119 18.01 11.08 10.73
N ASN A 120 17.80 12.40 10.65
CA ASN A 120 18.81 13.37 10.27
C ASN A 120 20.18 13.14 10.96
N PRO A 121 21.32 13.20 10.24
CA PRO A 121 22.65 13.00 10.83
C PRO A 121 23.00 13.91 12.01
N SER A 122 22.37 15.08 12.15
CA SER A 122 22.53 15.93 13.34
C SER A 122 22.06 15.25 14.64
N ARG A 123 21.15 14.27 14.56
CA ARG A 123 20.73 13.43 15.70
C ARG A 123 21.76 12.36 16.08
N VAL A 124 22.72 12.06 15.20
CA VAL A 124 23.87 11.22 15.52
C VAL A 124 24.90 12.06 16.30
N HIS A 125 25.28 13.22 15.76
CA HIS A 125 26.13 14.19 16.42
C HIS A 125 25.98 15.57 15.74
N PRO A 126 26.12 16.71 16.47
CA PRO A 126 26.02 18.05 15.89
C PRO A 126 27.02 18.35 14.76
N SER A 127 28.13 17.62 14.70
CA SER A 127 29.14 17.68 13.64
C SER A 127 29.78 16.31 13.43
N GLY A 128 30.21 15.96 12.23
CA GLY A 128 30.68 14.59 12.01
C GLY A 128 31.38 14.42 10.68
N ALA A 129 31.56 13.16 10.30
CA ALA A 129 32.02 12.81 8.97
C ALA A 129 31.30 11.54 8.51
N PHE A 130 31.02 11.48 7.22
CA PHE A 130 30.54 10.27 6.56
C PHE A 130 31.76 9.40 6.23
N ASP A 131 31.77 8.21 6.82
CA ASP A 131 32.65 7.12 6.42
C ASP A 131 32.05 6.43 5.20
N LEU A 132 32.63 6.70 4.02
CA LEU A 132 32.18 6.13 2.77
C LEU A 132 32.64 4.67 2.64
N GLY A 133 31.87 3.89 1.86
CA GLY A 133 32.12 2.48 1.58
C GLY A 133 33.52 2.18 1.06
N SER A 134 34.00 0.96 1.35
CA SER A 134 35.29 0.48 0.86
C SER A 134 35.21 0.18 -0.64
N PRO A 135 36.15 0.64 -1.47
CA PRO A 135 36.17 0.35 -2.91
C PRO A 135 36.19 -1.14 -3.27
N ASN A 136 36.56 -2.02 -2.33
CA ASN A 136 36.54 -3.47 -2.51
C ASN A 136 35.15 -4.10 -2.35
N ALA A 137 34.20 -3.39 -1.73
CA ALA A 137 32.83 -3.84 -1.52
C ALA A 137 31.83 -2.88 -2.18
N ILE A 138 31.75 -1.64 -1.69
CA ILE A 138 30.93 -0.57 -2.25
C ILE A 138 31.82 0.62 -2.58
N ALA A 139 32.04 0.87 -3.87
CA ALA A 139 32.82 2.03 -4.30
C ALA A 139 31.88 3.23 -4.46
N CYS A 140 31.97 4.18 -3.53
CA CYS A 140 31.29 5.47 -3.63
C CYS A 140 32.04 6.36 -4.64
N ASN A 141 31.38 6.69 -5.74
CA ASN A 141 31.94 7.46 -6.85
C ASN A 141 31.73 8.96 -6.66
N ALA A 142 30.57 9.34 -6.11
CA ALA A 142 30.21 10.72 -5.79
C ALA A 142 29.39 10.74 -4.49
N PHE A 143 29.54 11.82 -3.73
CA PHE A 143 28.82 12.01 -2.47
C PHE A 143 28.47 13.49 -2.29
N LEU A 144 27.20 13.78 -2.04
CA LEU A 144 26.67 15.13 -1.87
C LEU A 144 25.92 15.22 -0.55
N VAL A 145 26.13 16.33 0.15
CA VAL A 145 25.31 16.77 1.29
C VAL A 145 24.79 18.16 0.94
N ASP A 146 23.49 18.36 1.02
CA ASP A 146 22.83 19.63 0.76
C ASP A 146 21.92 19.96 1.97
N PRO A 147 21.99 21.18 2.53
CA PRO A 147 21.13 21.60 3.64
C PRO A 147 19.65 21.72 3.27
N VAL A 148 19.31 21.68 1.97
CA VAL A 148 17.93 21.69 1.49
C VAL A 148 17.39 20.26 1.43
N ASP A 149 16.17 20.05 1.90
CA ASP A 149 15.38 18.84 1.64
C ASP A 149 14.85 18.87 0.21
N TRP A 150 15.46 18.07 -0.67
CA TRP A 150 15.04 18.01 -2.06
C TRP A 150 13.70 17.29 -2.18
N ASP A 151 12.81 17.82 -3.00
CA ASP A 151 11.58 17.14 -3.38
C ASP A 151 11.87 15.96 -4.32
N ALA A 152 10.86 15.12 -4.55
CA ALA A 152 10.99 13.92 -5.35
C ALA A 152 11.25 14.21 -6.85
N VAL A 153 10.79 15.36 -7.37
CA VAL A 153 11.02 15.75 -8.77
C VAL A 153 12.49 16.09 -8.96
N ARG A 154 13.05 16.91 -8.08
CA ARG A 154 14.47 17.29 -8.12
C ARG A 154 15.38 16.07 -7.97
N ILE A 155 15.03 15.11 -7.10
CA ILE A 155 15.77 13.84 -6.97
C ILE A 155 15.71 13.02 -8.27
N ALA A 156 14.53 12.87 -8.87
CA ALA A 156 14.37 12.15 -10.14
C ALA A 156 15.14 12.82 -11.29
N GLU A 157 15.14 14.15 -11.36
CA GLU A 157 15.86 14.91 -12.39
C GLU A 157 17.38 14.80 -12.25
N HIS A 158 17.89 14.77 -11.02
CA HIS A 158 19.31 14.60 -10.71
C HIS A 158 19.83 13.22 -11.11
N ALA A 159 19.05 12.16 -10.84
CA ALA A 159 19.45 10.80 -11.13
C ALA A 159 19.68 10.57 -12.64
N ALA A 160 20.81 9.94 -12.96
CA ALA A 160 21.15 9.60 -14.34
C ALA A 160 20.26 8.46 -14.87
N ALA A 161 19.78 8.59 -16.10
CA ALA A 161 19.06 7.50 -16.77
C ALA A 161 19.99 6.32 -17.06
N ALA A 162 19.48 5.09 -16.85
CA ALA A 162 20.22 3.86 -17.11
C ALA A 162 20.64 3.77 -18.60
N LYS A 163 21.89 3.38 -18.85
CA LYS A 163 22.44 3.26 -20.21
C LYS A 163 22.37 1.79 -20.68
N PRO A 164 21.81 1.52 -21.86
CA PRO A 164 21.75 0.15 -22.37
C PRO A 164 23.13 -0.35 -22.81
N ASP A 165 23.39 -1.63 -22.60
CA ASP A 165 24.58 -2.34 -23.08
C ASP A 165 24.56 -2.56 -24.61
N ILE A 166 23.35 -2.60 -25.18
CA ILE A 166 23.07 -2.72 -26.60
C ILE A 166 21.94 -1.75 -26.94
N VAL A 167 22.24 -0.72 -27.72
CA VAL A 167 21.24 0.24 -28.25
C VAL A 167 20.61 -0.34 -29.51
N PHE A 168 19.30 -0.18 -29.67
CA PHE A 168 18.64 -0.53 -30.92
C PHE A 168 19.04 0.43 -32.05
N ALA A 169 19.75 -0.10 -33.05
CA ALA A 169 20.15 0.64 -34.26
C ALA A 169 19.45 0.14 -35.53
N SER A 170 18.64 -0.91 -35.43
CA SER A 170 17.91 -1.55 -36.54
C SER A 170 16.74 -2.38 -35.97
N ASP A 171 15.83 -2.83 -36.84
CA ASP A 171 14.70 -3.71 -36.50
C ASP A 171 15.10 -5.17 -36.22
N ARG A 172 16.42 -5.46 -36.20
CA ARG A 172 17.04 -6.73 -35.76
C ARG A 172 18.45 -6.46 -35.25
N LEU A 173 18.81 -7.11 -34.14
CA LEU A 173 20.17 -7.07 -33.63
C LEU A 173 21.16 -7.72 -34.58
N SER A 174 22.41 -7.23 -34.57
CA SER A 174 23.49 -7.91 -35.29
C SER A 174 23.72 -9.32 -34.70
N PRO A 175 24.26 -10.28 -35.46
CA PRO A 175 24.64 -11.58 -34.91
C PRO A 175 25.58 -11.45 -33.70
N ARG A 176 26.52 -10.49 -33.75
CA ARG A 176 27.44 -10.18 -32.64
C ARG A 176 26.70 -9.77 -31.36
N ASP A 177 25.72 -8.88 -31.48
CA ASP A 177 24.96 -8.40 -30.32
C ASP A 177 24.00 -9.45 -29.79
N THR A 178 23.44 -10.28 -30.68
CA THR A 178 22.62 -11.42 -30.30
C THR A 178 23.43 -12.44 -29.51
N ASP A 179 24.64 -12.79 -29.98
CA ASP A 179 25.56 -13.70 -29.28
C ASP A 179 25.94 -13.19 -27.88
N ARG A 180 26.00 -11.86 -27.65
CA ARG A 180 26.31 -11.26 -26.33
C ARG A 180 25.24 -11.54 -25.28
N ILE A 181 23.97 -11.62 -25.68
CA ILE A 181 22.83 -11.80 -24.76
C ILE A 181 22.23 -13.21 -24.83
N ALA A 182 22.65 -14.02 -25.80
CA ALA A 182 22.03 -15.31 -26.10
C ALA A 182 21.88 -16.21 -24.87
N LEU A 183 22.87 -16.19 -23.97
CA LEU A 183 22.91 -17.03 -22.77
C LEU A 183 22.64 -16.26 -21.47
N ALA A 184 22.08 -15.05 -21.55
CA ALA A 184 21.66 -14.32 -20.36
C ALA A 184 20.47 -15.03 -19.69
N ASP A 185 20.56 -15.24 -18.39
CA ASP A 185 19.53 -15.83 -17.53
C ASP A 185 18.64 -14.77 -16.86
N ALA A 186 19.12 -13.53 -16.79
CA ALA A 186 18.41 -12.36 -16.30
C ALA A 186 18.75 -11.12 -17.15
N GLY A 187 17.96 -10.06 -16.98
CA GLY A 187 18.22 -8.77 -17.60
C GLY A 187 16.97 -7.94 -17.81
N SER A 188 17.14 -6.85 -18.54
CA SER A 188 16.05 -5.96 -18.93
C SER A 188 16.11 -5.54 -20.39
N VAL A 189 14.96 -5.24 -20.96
CA VAL A 189 14.83 -4.59 -22.26
C VAL A 189 13.86 -3.42 -22.16
N HIS A 190 14.20 -2.31 -22.80
CA HIS A 190 13.36 -1.13 -22.92
C HIS A 190 13.08 -0.82 -24.39
N ALA A 191 11.85 -0.45 -24.71
CA ALA A 191 11.43 -0.03 -26.04
C ALA A 191 10.40 1.10 -25.96
N ARG A 192 10.73 2.25 -26.53
CA ARG A 192 9.78 3.34 -26.74
C ARG A 192 9.05 3.15 -28.06
N PHE A 193 7.76 2.89 -28.01
CA PHE A 193 6.95 2.55 -29.18
C PHE A 193 5.68 3.38 -29.26
N ARG A 194 5.05 3.38 -30.43
CA ARG A 194 3.67 3.86 -30.62
C ARG A 194 2.97 3.06 -31.69
N LEU A 195 1.65 3.02 -31.61
CA LEU A 195 0.80 2.51 -32.69
C LEU A 195 0.36 3.65 -33.60
N ARG A 196 -0.10 3.31 -34.80
CA ARG A 196 -0.73 4.30 -35.70
C ARG A 196 -2.17 4.65 -35.28
N GLY A 197 -2.75 3.86 -34.38
CA GLY A 197 -4.07 4.05 -33.79
C GLY A 197 -4.77 2.73 -33.51
N ARG A 198 -6.01 2.82 -32.99
CA ARG A 198 -6.83 1.67 -32.61
C ARG A 198 -7.00 0.67 -33.75
N GLY A 199 -6.88 -0.62 -33.43
CA GLY A 199 -6.97 -1.71 -34.41
C GLY A 199 -5.69 -1.98 -35.19
N GLN A 200 -4.65 -1.15 -35.03
CA GLN A 200 -3.37 -1.26 -35.72
C GLN A 200 -2.30 -1.81 -34.78
N HIS A 201 -2.32 -3.13 -34.60
CA HIS A 201 -1.58 -3.86 -33.57
C HIS A 201 -0.33 -4.58 -34.10
N GLY A 202 0.45 -5.23 -33.22
CA GLY A 202 1.54 -6.10 -33.64
C GLY A 202 2.62 -6.36 -32.59
N THR A 203 3.70 -6.97 -33.02
CA THR A 203 4.84 -7.35 -32.17
C THR A 203 5.79 -6.18 -31.95
N ILE A 204 6.03 -5.84 -30.68
CA ILE A 204 6.98 -4.81 -30.26
C ILE A 204 8.38 -5.41 -30.16
N LEU A 205 8.51 -6.57 -29.52
CA LEU A 205 9.77 -7.29 -29.31
C LEU A 205 9.59 -8.77 -29.62
N ALA A 206 10.59 -9.39 -30.23
CA ALA A 206 10.61 -10.85 -30.40
C ALA A 206 12.02 -11.41 -30.28
N ALA A 207 12.14 -12.63 -29.76
CA ALA A 207 13.36 -13.41 -29.82
C ALA A 207 13.08 -14.81 -30.34
N GLY A 208 14.05 -15.42 -31.01
CA GLY A 208 13.88 -16.71 -31.67
C GLY A 208 15.12 -17.58 -31.70
N VAL A 209 14.90 -18.83 -32.08
CA VAL A 209 15.90 -19.89 -32.28
C VAL A 209 15.56 -20.60 -33.57
N ASP A 210 16.51 -20.69 -34.51
CA ASP A 210 16.38 -21.37 -35.80
C ASP A 210 15.15 -20.88 -36.61
N GLY A 211 14.87 -19.58 -36.54
CA GLY A 211 13.72 -18.95 -37.20
C GLY A 211 12.37 -19.20 -36.53
N SER A 212 12.33 -20.01 -35.46
CA SER A 212 11.15 -20.15 -34.60
C SER A 212 11.12 -19.03 -33.57
N GLU A 213 10.01 -18.30 -33.50
CA GLU A 213 9.79 -17.35 -32.41
C GLU A 213 9.66 -18.10 -31.09
N ARG A 214 10.33 -17.62 -30.03
CA ARG A 214 10.35 -18.23 -28.69
C ARG A 214 9.98 -17.24 -27.60
N MET A 215 10.20 -15.95 -27.83
CA MET A 215 9.70 -14.85 -27.01
C MET A 215 8.99 -13.85 -27.90
N THR A 216 7.85 -13.33 -27.43
CA THR A 216 7.06 -12.31 -28.11
C THR A 216 6.48 -11.36 -27.06
N VAL A 217 6.66 -10.06 -27.25
CA VAL A 217 5.86 -9.03 -26.60
C VAL A 217 5.07 -8.30 -27.69
N ALA A 218 3.76 -8.45 -27.65
CA ALA A 218 2.86 -7.88 -28.64
C ALA A 218 1.80 -7.01 -27.96
N ILE A 219 1.35 -5.98 -28.66
CA ILE A 219 0.22 -5.15 -28.25
C ILE A 219 -0.99 -5.49 -29.11
N GLY A 220 -2.16 -5.57 -28.48
CA GLY A 220 -3.48 -5.75 -29.09
C GLY A 220 -4.50 -4.77 -28.51
N ALA A 221 -5.78 -4.93 -28.89
CA ALA A 221 -6.86 -4.01 -28.53
C ALA A 221 -7.13 -3.89 -27.02
N GLY A 222 -6.73 -4.91 -26.25
CA GLY A 222 -6.95 -4.98 -24.79
C GLY A 222 -5.67 -4.85 -23.97
N GLY A 223 -4.52 -4.57 -24.57
CA GLY A 223 -3.25 -4.39 -23.87
C GLY A 223 -2.12 -5.26 -24.42
N LEU A 224 -1.22 -5.70 -23.55
CA LEU A 224 0.00 -6.43 -23.92
C LEU A 224 -0.14 -7.93 -23.73
N THR A 225 0.46 -8.70 -24.63
CA THR A 225 0.69 -10.13 -24.46
C THR A 225 2.19 -10.39 -24.42
N LEU A 226 2.64 -11.04 -23.35
CA LEU A 226 3.98 -11.64 -23.26
C LEU A 226 3.83 -13.15 -23.42
N ALA A 227 4.58 -13.73 -24.35
CA ALA A 227 4.68 -15.17 -24.51
C ALA A 227 6.15 -15.56 -24.58
N MET A 228 6.59 -16.49 -23.75
CA MET A 228 7.92 -17.09 -23.79
C MET A 228 7.78 -18.60 -23.70
N ARG A 229 8.57 -19.34 -24.47
CA ARG A 229 8.51 -20.81 -24.54
C ARG A 229 9.89 -21.41 -24.77
N ASP A 230 10.16 -22.50 -24.07
CA ASP A 230 11.37 -23.30 -24.23
C ASP A 230 11.25 -24.20 -25.46
N GLU A 231 12.25 -25.04 -25.70
CA GLU A 231 12.23 -26.01 -26.81
C GLU A 231 11.09 -27.03 -26.72
N SER A 232 10.66 -27.40 -25.51
CA SER A 232 9.57 -28.36 -25.27
C SER A 232 8.18 -27.76 -25.52
N GLY A 233 8.09 -26.43 -25.57
CA GLY A 233 6.83 -25.69 -25.65
C GLY A 233 6.26 -25.28 -24.30
N ALA A 234 6.92 -25.62 -23.20
CA ALA A 234 6.59 -25.12 -21.88
C ALA A 234 7.05 -23.66 -21.73
N GLY A 235 6.32 -22.86 -20.97
CA GLY A 235 6.71 -21.47 -20.72
C GLY A 235 5.58 -20.63 -20.18
N ILE A 236 5.68 -19.32 -20.39
CA ILE A 236 4.74 -18.32 -19.89
C ILE A 236 3.94 -17.71 -21.03
N ALA A 237 2.65 -17.49 -20.79
CA ALA A 237 1.77 -16.73 -21.67
C ALA A 237 0.83 -15.90 -20.79
N CYS A 238 1.04 -14.60 -20.76
CA CYS A 238 0.34 -13.70 -19.86
C CYS A 238 -0.12 -12.44 -20.59
N HIS A 239 -1.16 -11.82 -20.05
CA HIS A 239 -1.80 -10.65 -20.62
C HIS A 239 -1.86 -9.53 -19.58
N ALA A 240 -1.32 -8.36 -19.92
CA ALA A 240 -1.47 -7.14 -19.13
C ALA A 240 -2.59 -6.31 -19.75
N PRO A 241 -3.75 -6.16 -19.08
CA PRO A 241 -4.84 -5.35 -19.61
C PRO A 241 -4.46 -3.87 -19.62
N GLY A 242 -4.83 -3.16 -20.69
CA GLY A 242 -4.59 -1.71 -20.81
C GLY A 242 -4.91 -1.15 -22.19
N HIS A 243 -4.97 0.17 -22.28
CA HIS A 243 -5.27 0.90 -23.51
C HIS A 243 -4.06 1.74 -23.94
N TRP A 244 -3.10 1.09 -24.61
CA TRP A 244 -1.89 1.73 -25.14
C TRP A 244 -1.88 1.78 -26.69
N ASP A 245 -3.08 1.68 -27.28
CA ASP A 245 -3.34 1.79 -28.72
C ASP A 245 -3.93 3.15 -29.13
N ASP A 246 -3.72 4.15 -28.28
CA ASP A 246 -4.16 5.55 -28.42
C ASP A 246 -3.40 6.36 -29.50
N GLY A 247 -2.27 5.84 -29.97
CA GLY A 247 -1.38 6.48 -30.95
C GLY A 247 -0.30 7.39 -30.34
N GLY A 248 -0.29 7.51 -29.01
CA GLY A 248 0.74 8.14 -28.20
C GLY A 248 2.03 7.31 -28.13
N TRP A 249 3.09 7.95 -27.61
CA TRP A 249 4.34 7.25 -27.31
C TRP A 249 4.26 6.62 -25.92
N HIS A 250 4.63 5.34 -25.85
CA HIS A 250 4.74 4.60 -24.61
C HIS A 250 6.13 3.98 -24.44
N ASP A 251 6.55 3.85 -23.20
CA ASP A 251 7.82 3.25 -22.80
C ASP A 251 7.55 1.86 -22.17
N LEU A 252 7.76 0.80 -22.96
CA LEU A 252 7.70 -0.58 -22.50
C LEU A 252 9.05 -0.97 -21.87
N ALA A 253 9.02 -1.55 -20.67
CA ALA A 253 10.15 -2.31 -20.14
C ALA A 253 9.74 -3.74 -19.78
N VAL A 254 10.63 -4.71 -20.07
CA VAL A 254 10.52 -6.09 -19.60
C VAL A 254 11.74 -6.36 -18.72
N ARG A 255 11.52 -6.92 -17.53
CA ARG A 255 12.58 -7.34 -16.63
C ARG A 255 12.40 -8.82 -16.29
N SER A 256 13.46 -9.60 -16.39
CA SER A 256 13.49 -10.99 -15.92
C SER A 256 14.58 -11.12 -14.87
N SER A 257 14.18 -11.37 -13.63
CA SER A 257 15.08 -11.56 -12.49
C SER A 257 14.33 -12.08 -11.27
N ARG A 258 15.09 -12.58 -10.27
CA ARG A 258 14.59 -12.97 -8.94
C ARG A 258 13.33 -13.86 -8.97
N GLY A 259 13.29 -14.80 -9.92
CA GLY A 259 12.20 -15.78 -9.99
C GLY A 259 10.95 -15.29 -10.74
N ALA A 260 10.96 -14.12 -11.37
CA ALA A 260 9.81 -13.59 -12.12
C ALA A 260 10.19 -12.91 -13.44
N VAL A 261 9.16 -12.68 -14.27
CA VAL A 261 9.19 -11.76 -15.41
C VAL A 261 8.16 -10.65 -15.20
N ASP A 262 8.63 -9.41 -15.19
CA ASP A 262 7.83 -8.20 -14.98
C ASP A 262 7.67 -7.42 -16.29
N LEU A 263 6.48 -6.84 -16.48
CA LEU A 263 6.25 -5.81 -17.50
C LEU A 263 5.94 -4.48 -16.83
N PHE A 264 6.54 -3.44 -17.39
CA PHE A 264 6.27 -2.05 -17.04
C PHE A 264 5.83 -1.30 -18.28
N MET A 265 4.84 -0.43 -18.10
CA MET A 265 4.45 0.54 -19.11
C MET A 265 4.53 1.93 -18.51
N ASP A 266 5.19 2.84 -19.24
CA ASP A 266 5.37 4.24 -18.83
C ASP A 266 5.93 4.36 -17.40
N GLY A 267 6.84 3.43 -17.08
CA GLY A 267 7.53 3.33 -15.81
C GLY A 267 6.76 2.69 -14.66
N VAL A 268 5.51 2.28 -14.87
CA VAL A 268 4.64 1.66 -13.86
C VAL A 268 4.52 0.15 -14.11
N SER A 269 4.54 -0.66 -13.06
CA SER A 269 4.32 -2.12 -13.18
C SER A 269 2.90 -2.42 -13.67
N VAL A 270 2.80 -3.18 -14.77
CA VAL A 270 1.52 -3.62 -15.34
C VAL A 270 1.34 -5.13 -15.29
N LEU A 271 2.42 -5.88 -15.04
CA LEU A 271 2.38 -7.33 -14.91
C LEU A 271 3.54 -7.86 -14.05
N HIS A 272 3.25 -8.83 -13.20
CA HIS A 272 4.24 -9.62 -12.46
C HIS A 272 3.93 -11.10 -12.66
N GLN A 273 4.80 -11.82 -13.36
CA GLN A 273 4.65 -13.25 -13.66
C GLN A 273 5.69 -14.06 -12.89
N PRO A 274 5.29 -14.81 -11.85
CA PRO A 274 6.17 -15.80 -11.22
C PRO A 274 6.62 -16.86 -12.23
N GLY A 275 7.88 -17.29 -12.11
CA GLY A 275 8.56 -18.16 -13.06
C GLY A 275 9.48 -17.35 -13.99
N GLN A 276 10.71 -17.10 -13.52
CA GLN A 276 11.74 -16.44 -14.31
C GLN A 276 12.01 -17.23 -15.59
N MET A 277 12.01 -16.53 -16.71
CA MET A 277 12.36 -17.07 -18.01
C MET A 277 13.03 -15.98 -18.83
N TRP A 278 14.22 -16.25 -19.33
CA TRP A 278 14.96 -15.30 -20.16
C TRP A 278 15.60 -16.00 -21.37
N PHE A 279 16.56 -15.35 -22.03
CA PHE A 279 17.12 -15.82 -23.29
C PHE A 279 17.80 -17.18 -23.21
N ALA A 280 18.47 -17.48 -22.09
CA ALA A 280 19.10 -18.78 -21.86
C ALA A 280 18.10 -19.95 -21.84
N ASP A 281 16.85 -19.69 -21.44
CA ASP A 281 15.80 -20.71 -21.29
C ASP A 281 15.05 -20.99 -22.60
N LEU A 282 15.17 -20.10 -23.60
CA LEU A 282 14.43 -20.21 -24.86
C LEU A 282 14.98 -21.31 -25.79
N ALA A 283 16.18 -21.81 -25.51
CA ALA A 283 16.84 -22.88 -26.25
C ALA A 283 17.14 -24.08 -25.33
N GLY A 284 17.18 -25.27 -25.89
CA GLY A 284 17.32 -26.53 -25.15
C GLY A 284 18.67 -27.21 -25.34
N PRO A 285 18.93 -28.29 -24.58
CA PRO A 285 20.24 -28.95 -24.54
C PRO A 285 20.61 -29.69 -25.84
N ARG A 286 19.69 -29.84 -26.81
CA ARG A 286 19.93 -30.58 -28.07
C ARG A 286 20.84 -29.84 -29.05
N HIS A 287 21.16 -28.56 -28.82
CA HIS A 287 21.92 -27.72 -29.75
C HIS A 287 23.33 -27.32 -29.27
N GLY A 288 23.84 -27.93 -28.20
CA GLY A 288 25.26 -27.83 -27.84
C GLY A 288 25.75 -26.44 -27.38
N ARG A 289 24.84 -25.63 -26.80
CA ARG A 289 24.94 -24.19 -26.47
C ARG A 289 24.87 -23.27 -27.69
N LYS A 290 23.72 -22.61 -27.81
CA LYS A 290 23.52 -21.23 -28.26
C LYS A 290 22.08 -20.92 -27.86
N GLY A 291 21.85 -19.90 -27.04
CA GLY A 291 20.49 -19.51 -26.67
C GLY A 291 19.76 -18.91 -27.87
N ILE A 292 19.17 -17.73 -27.74
CA ILE A 292 18.56 -17.08 -28.91
C ILE A 292 19.58 -16.81 -30.03
N ASP A 293 19.15 -16.92 -31.28
CA ASP A 293 19.94 -16.59 -32.49
C ASP A 293 19.36 -15.40 -33.29
N ALA A 294 18.21 -14.90 -32.84
CA ALA A 294 17.55 -13.74 -33.39
C ALA A 294 16.86 -12.93 -32.30
N PHE A 295 16.99 -11.60 -32.39
CA PHE A 295 16.20 -10.64 -31.63
C PHE A 295 15.72 -9.52 -32.56
N THR A 296 14.43 -9.24 -32.57
CA THR A 296 13.79 -8.22 -33.43
C THR A 296 13.00 -7.21 -32.61
N VAL A 297 12.91 -6.00 -33.15
CA VAL A 297 12.20 -4.87 -32.55
C VAL A 297 11.29 -4.24 -33.60
N GLY A 298 10.04 -3.94 -33.23
CA GLY A 298 9.01 -3.42 -34.14
C GLY A 298 8.53 -4.43 -35.19
N ARG A 299 8.83 -5.71 -35.01
CA ARG A 299 8.39 -6.82 -35.86
C ARG A 299 8.57 -8.17 -35.16
N ASN A 300 7.87 -9.18 -35.67
CA ASN A 300 8.07 -10.58 -35.28
C ASN A 300 9.26 -11.22 -36.04
N ILE A 301 9.63 -12.45 -35.67
CA ILE A 301 10.77 -13.17 -36.29
C ILE A 301 10.56 -13.42 -37.79
N ALA A 302 9.30 -13.60 -38.23
CA ALA A 302 8.95 -13.78 -39.64
C ALA A 302 8.98 -12.48 -40.47
N GLY A 303 9.20 -11.32 -39.85
CA GLY A 303 9.30 -10.02 -40.51
C GLY A 303 7.99 -9.23 -40.62
N VAL A 304 6.89 -9.70 -40.01
CA VAL A 304 5.63 -8.95 -39.92
C VAL A 304 5.82 -7.77 -38.97
N ARG A 305 5.63 -6.56 -39.50
CA ARG A 305 5.87 -5.32 -38.77
C ARG A 305 4.74 -4.97 -37.82
N LEU A 306 5.11 -4.33 -36.71
CA LEU A 306 4.20 -3.53 -35.91
C LEU A 306 3.48 -2.52 -36.81
N MET A 307 2.16 -2.38 -36.66
CA MET A 307 1.43 -1.28 -37.32
C MET A 307 1.63 0.03 -36.53
N GLY A 308 2.88 0.47 -36.48
CA GLY A 308 3.39 1.48 -35.59
C GLY A 308 4.89 1.62 -35.80
N GLU A 309 5.60 2.06 -34.77
CA GLU A 309 7.05 2.13 -34.78
C GLU A 309 7.64 2.04 -33.38
N VAL A 310 8.87 1.55 -33.30
CA VAL A 310 9.73 1.63 -32.11
C VAL A 310 10.82 2.64 -32.46
N SER A 311 10.92 3.73 -31.70
CA SER A 311 11.85 4.83 -31.99
C SER A 311 13.22 4.64 -31.37
N ARG A 312 13.26 4.20 -30.12
CA ARG A 312 14.47 4.02 -29.33
C ARG A 312 14.29 2.93 -28.28
N GLY A 313 15.40 2.48 -27.73
CA GLY A 313 15.42 1.45 -26.69
C GLY A 313 16.74 0.71 -26.69
N GLY A 314 16.81 -0.32 -25.87
CA GLY A 314 17.98 -1.16 -25.79
C GLY A 314 17.83 -2.29 -24.79
N LEU A 315 18.88 -3.10 -24.72
CA LEU A 315 19.01 -4.21 -23.77
C LEU A 315 20.03 -3.87 -22.70
N TYR A 316 19.74 -4.35 -21.50
CA TYR A 316 20.53 -4.24 -20.30
C TYR A 316 20.83 -5.67 -19.84
N VAL A 317 22.12 -6.00 -19.68
CA VAL A 317 22.54 -7.35 -19.27
C VAL A 317 22.31 -7.60 -17.78
N HIS A 318 21.88 -6.57 -17.05
CA HIS A 318 21.47 -6.62 -15.65
C HIS A 318 19.98 -6.28 -15.54
N ALA A 319 19.36 -6.66 -14.42
CA ALA A 319 17.99 -6.32 -14.12
C ALA A 319 17.92 -4.87 -13.62
N LEU A 320 17.14 -4.02 -14.31
CA LEU A 320 16.97 -2.64 -13.90
C LEU A 320 16.15 -2.55 -12.59
N THR A 321 16.50 -1.57 -11.75
CA THR A 321 15.71 -1.20 -10.57
C THR A 321 14.39 -0.54 -11.01
N ASP A 322 13.39 -0.52 -10.12
CA ASP A 322 12.11 0.17 -10.41
C ASP A 322 12.34 1.66 -10.69
N GLY A 323 13.29 2.30 -9.98
CA GLY A 323 13.68 3.69 -10.21
C GLY A 323 14.34 3.92 -11.57
N GLN A 324 15.24 3.03 -12.01
CA GLN A 324 15.83 3.12 -13.35
C GLN A 324 14.77 3.00 -14.44
N ILE A 325 13.80 2.09 -14.30
CA ILE A 325 12.70 1.91 -15.25
C ILE A 325 11.80 3.16 -15.27
N ALA A 326 11.43 3.67 -14.11
CA ALA A 326 10.64 4.89 -13.99
C ALA A 326 11.35 6.10 -14.60
N ARG A 327 12.68 6.20 -14.41
CA ARG A 327 13.53 7.26 -14.96
C ARG A 327 13.63 7.23 -16.48
N LEU A 328 13.70 6.04 -17.08
CA LEU A 328 13.69 5.85 -18.54
C LEU A 328 12.39 6.34 -19.18
N ALA A 329 11.27 6.15 -18.48
CA ALA A 329 9.95 6.58 -18.91
C ALA A 329 9.61 8.04 -18.54
N HIS A 330 10.46 8.73 -17.78
CA HIS A 330 10.17 10.07 -17.23
C HIS A 330 8.89 10.12 -16.39
N THR A 331 8.66 9.07 -15.62
CA THR A 331 7.47 8.92 -14.77
C THR A 331 7.44 10.05 -13.73
N PRO A 332 6.31 10.73 -13.50
CA PRO A 332 6.19 11.66 -12.40
C PRO A 332 6.37 10.88 -11.10
N PRO A 333 7.23 11.35 -10.18
CA PRO A 333 7.38 10.69 -8.90
C PRO A 333 6.10 10.83 -8.08
N MET A 334 5.70 9.73 -7.42
CA MET A 334 4.71 9.77 -6.34
C MET A 334 5.45 9.95 -5.01
N VAL A 335 4.87 10.72 -4.10
CA VAL A 335 5.46 10.97 -2.78
C VAL A 335 4.79 10.08 -1.75
N THR A 336 5.59 9.25 -1.08
CA THR A 336 5.14 8.39 0.02
C THR A 336 5.70 8.89 1.36
N THR A 337 4.88 8.89 2.40
CA THR A 337 5.29 9.28 3.76
C THR A 337 4.88 8.19 4.73
N ALA A 338 5.82 7.69 5.53
CA ALA A 338 5.51 6.79 6.62
C ALA A 338 4.86 7.60 7.76
N LEU A 339 3.62 7.28 8.10
CA LEU A 339 2.92 7.96 9.20
C LEU A 339 3.15 7.24 10.53
N PHE A 340 3.21 5.92 10.46
CA PHE A 340 3.45 5.03 11.59
C PHE A 340 4.34 3.87 11.12
N ASP A 341 5.43 3.58 11.81
CA ASP A 341 6.29 2.43 11.51
C ASP A 341 6.83 1.75 12.77
N ALA A 342 7.35 0.54 12.62
CA ALA A 342 7.85 -0.27 13.72
C ALA A 342 8.92 0.49 14.52
N GLY A 343 8.73 0.58 15.84
CA GLY A 343 9.56 1.36 16.75
C GLY A 343 9.01 2.77 17.05
N TYR A 344 8.15 3.34 16.19
CA TYR A 344 7.62 4.68 16.38
C TYR A 344 6.71 4.68 17.61
N ALA A 345 6.91 5.64 18.52
CA ALA A 345 6.30 5.66 19.86
C ALA A 345 6.44 4.34 20.65
N GLY A 346 7.48 3.54 20.37
CA GLY A 346 7.73 2.26 21.06
C GLY A 346 6.74 1.14 20.70
N SER A 347 6.06 1.22 19.56
CA SER A 347 5.21 0.14 19.06
C SER A 347 6.03 -0.97 18.41
N ALA A 348 5.55 -2.22 18.48
CA ALA A 348 6.14 -3.33 17.72
C ALA A 348 5.73 -3.28 16.25
N SER A 349 4.50 -2.84 15.97
CA SER A 349 3.95 -2.71 14.62
C SER A 349 2.79 -1.71 14.59
N TYR A 350 2.44 -1.26 13.39
CA TYR A 350 1.22 -0.48 13.14
C TYR A 350 0.48 -1.08 11.97
N ARG A 351 -0.84 -1.17 12.10
CA ARG A 351 -1.71 -1.74 11.08
C ARG A 351 -3.04 -1.03 10.96
N ILE A 352 -3.83 -1.46 9.99
CA ILE A 352 -5.25 -1.11 9.82
C ILE A 352 -5.43 0.39 9.56
N PRO A 353 -5.08 0.84 8.34
CA PRO A 353 -5.20 2.24 7.95
C PRO A 353 -6.66 2.69 7.89
N SER A 354 -6.98 3.80 8.56
CA SER A 354 -8.20 4.59 8.34
C SER A 354 -7.82 6.01 7.95
N LEU A 355 -8.41 6.55 6.88
CA LEU A 355 -8.11 7.90 6.40
C LEU A 355 -9.41 8.65 6.10
N ILE A 356 -9.61 9.79 6.74
CA ILE A 356 -10.79 10.63 6.54
C ILE A 356 -10.42 12.10 6.38
N ARG A 357 -11.10 12.78 5.46
CA ARG A 357 -11.03 14.25 5.30
C ARG A 357 -12.21 14.90 6.01
N THR A 358 -11.93 15.86 6.87
CA THR A 358 -12.96 16.62 7.58
C THR A 358 -13.58 17.71 6.69
N VAL A 359 -14.69 18.30 7.14
CA VAL A 359 -15.31 19.46 6.46
C VAL A 359 -14.39 20.70 6.41
N ARG A 360 -13.40 20.79 7.31
CA ARG A 360 -12.39 21.87 7.32
C ARG A 360 -11.20 21.57 6.42
N GLY A 361 -11.14 20.38 5.83
CA GLY A 361 -10.05 19.96 4.95
C GLY A 361 -8.89 19.27 5.67
N THR A 362 -8.95 19.11 6.99
CA THR A 362 -7.96 18.35 7.76
C THR A 362 -8.04 16.88 7.37
N LEU A 363 -6.88 16.25 7.18
CA LEU A 363 -6.77 14.80 7.05
C LEU A 363 -6.49 14.19 8.42
N ILE A 364 -7.22 13.13 8.75
CA ILE A 364 -6.99 12.32 9.95
C ILE A 364 -6.65 10.91 9.49
N ALA A 365 -5.44 10.47 9.81
CA ALA A 365 -4.99 9.10 9.58
C ALA A 365 -5.00 8.34 10.91
N GLY A 366 -5.79 7.28 11.01
CA GLY A 366 -5.85 6.36 12.13
C GLY A 366 -5.12 5.05 11.86
N ALA A 367 -4.61 4.43 12.92
CA ALA A 367 -3.97 3.12 12.88
C ALA A 367 -4.11 2.38 14.22
N ASP A 368 -4.06 1.05 14.16
CA ASP A 368 -3.81 0.17 15.29
C ASP A 368 -2.35 0.30 15.72
N GLN A 369 -2.10 0.72 16.97
CA GLN A 369 -0.80 0.64 17.60
C GLN A 369 -0.65 -0.72 18.30
N ARG A 370 0.00 -1.68 17.65
CA ARG A 370 0.18 -3.04 18.16
C ARG A 370 1.48 -3.14 18.96
N THR A 371 1.37 -3.17 20.29
CA THR A 371 2.53 -2.91 21.15
C THR A 371 3.41 -4.13 21.45
N ALA A 372 2.88 -5.36 21.33
CA ALA A 372 3.64 -6.58 21.64
C ALA A 372 4.15 -7.30 20.38
N ILE A 373 3.26 -7.57 19.42
CA ILE A 373 3.55 -8.21 18.12
C ILE A 373 2.67 -7.59 17.02
N SER A 374 2.91 -7.93 15.75
CA SER A 374 2.12 -7.44 14.61
C SER A 374 0.77 -8.13 14.43
N ASN A 375 0.48 -9.22 15.14
CA ASN A 375 -0.74 -10.01 14.98
C ASN A 375 -2.01 -9.30 15.50
N ASP A 376 -3.16 -9.79 15.08
CA ASP A 376 -4.47 -9.36 15.57
C ASP A 376 -4.68 -9.72 17.05
N ALA A 377 -5.78 -9.24 17.64
CA ALA A 377 -6.18 -9.63 18.99
C ALA A 377 -6.41 -11.16 19.09
N PRO A 378 -6.01 -11.84 20.19
CA PRO A 378 -5.46 -11.31 21.44
C PRO A 378 -4.05 -10.73 21.31
N ASN A 379 -3.93 -9.45 21.66
CA ASN A 379 -2.73 -8.63 21.61
C ASN A 379 -3.09 -7.29 22.27
N HIS A 380 -2.12 -6.62 22.91
CA HIS A 380 -2.35 -5.26 23.38
C HIS A 380 -2.30 -4.27 22.20
N ILE A 381 -3.43 -3.60 21.95
CA ILE A 381 -3.60 -2.69 20.79
C ILE A 381 -4.30 -1.41 21.23
N ASN A 382 -3.70 -0.27 20.91
CA ASN A 382 -4.30 1.05 21.10
C ASN A 382 -4.79 1.61 19.77
N PHE A 383 -5.76 2.54 19.82
CA PHE A 383 -6.13 3.33 18.65
C PHE A 383 -5.42 4.68 18.67
N VAL A 384 -4.66 4.97 17.61
CA VAL A 384 -3.89 6.21 17.48
C VAL A 384 -4.26 6.94 16.19
N ILE A 385 -4.05 8.26 16.19
CA ILE A 385 -4.20 9.09 14.99
C ILE A 385 -3.01 10.03 14.79
N ARG A 386 -2.85 10.50 13.56
CA ARG A 386 -2.11 11.71 13.20
C ARG A 386 -3.00 12.61 12.36
N ARG A 387 -2.76 13.92 12.43
CA ARG A 387 -3.54 14.95 11.74
C ARG A 387 -2.66 15.76 10.80
N SER A 388 -3.20 16.13 9.65
CA SER A 388 -2.57 17.06 8.72
C SER A 388 -3.56 18.15 8.31
N THR A 389 -3.16 19.41 8.45
CA THR A 389 -3.95 20.59 8.08
C THR A 389 -3.48 21.24 6.79
N ASP A 390 -2.51 20.63 6.10
CA ASP A 390 -1.86 21.16 4.89
C ASP A 390 -1.95 20.19 3.69
N GLY A 391 -2.98 19.35 3.68
CA GLY A 391 -3.27 18.43 2.57
C GLY A 391 -2.42 17.16 2.59
N GLY A 392 -1.83 16.79 3.73
CA GLY A 392 -1.06 15.56 3.90
C GLY A 392 0.46 15.74 3.73
N ARG A 393 0.94 16.99 3.60
CA ARG A 393 2.37 17.29 3.43
C ARG A 393 3.14 17.11 4.73
N ASN A 394 2.61 17.67 5.82
CA ASN A 394 3.15 17.52 7.16
C ASN A 394 2.09 16.95 8.10
N TRP A 395 2.56 16.19 9.09
CA TRP A 395 1.72 15.49 10.04
C TRP A 395 2.12 15.85 11.45
N MET A 396 1.14 16.25 12.26
CA MET A 396 1.33 16.52 13.67
C MET A 396 1.82 15.25 14.42
N PRO A 397 2.42 15.41 15.61
CA PRO A 397 2.76 14.27 16.46
C PRO A 397 1.57 13.34 16.72
N MET A 398 1.87 12.09 17.03
CA MET A 398 0.85 11.08 17.25
C MET A 398 0.00 11.36 18.49
N GLN A 399 -1.31 11.18 18.35
CA GLN A 399 -2.27 11.23 19.44
C GLN A 399 -2.81 9.82 19.69
N THR A 400 -2.71 9.33 20.93
CA THR A 400 -3.44 8.13 21.36
C THR A 400 -4.87 8.53 21.70
N VAL A 401 -5.84 7.99 20.96
CA VAL A 401 -7.27 8.30 21.10
C VAL A 401 -7.94 7.31 22.05
N ILE A 402 -7.59 6.02 21.95
CA ILE A 402 -7.99 5.00 22.91
C ILE A 402 -6.71 4.31 23.41
N ASP A 403 -6.43 4.47 24.70
CA ASP A 403 -5.35 3.79 25.41
C ASP A 403 -5.95 2.62 26.19
N MET A 404 -5.67 1.39 25.74
CA MET A 404 -6.20 0.18 26.36
C MET A 404 -5.33 -0.24 27.55
N PRO A 405 -5.93 -0.93 28.55
CA PRO A 405 -5.17 -1.48 29.66
C PRO A 405 -4.44 -2.78 29.32
N GLY A 406 -3.45 -3.11 30.16
CA GLY A 406 -2.73 -4.38 30.08
C GLY A 406 -1.56 -4.38 29.10
N ARG A 407 -0.90 -3.23 28.87
CA ARG A 407 0.30 -3.15 28.02
C ARG A 407 1.41 -4.09 28.49
N GLU A 408 1.62 -4.18 29.80
CA GLU A 408 2.60 -5.07 30.42
C GLU A 408 2.23 -6.56 30.31
N ASP A 409 0.95 -6.86 30.03
CA ASP A 409 0.44 -8.22 29.85
C ASP A 409 0.73 -8.75 28.42
N GLY A 410 1.24 -7.89 27.54
CA GLY A 410 1.70 -8.26 26.20
C GLY A 410 0.58 -8.80 25.32
N LEU A 411 0.61 -10.10 25.03
CA LEU A 411 -0.40 -10.77 24.19
C LEU A 411 -1.78 -10.84 24.86
N ASP A 412 -1.82 -10.80 26.19
CA ASP A 412 -3.05 -10.87 26.97
C ASP A 412 -3.61 -9.49 27.33
N GLY A 413 -3.02 -8.41 26.81
CA GLY A 413 -3.56 -7.06 26.98
C GLY A 413 -4.87 -6.84 26.23
N ALA A 414 -5.64 -5.83 26.63
CA ALA A 414 -6.88 -5.46 25.97
C ALA A 414 -6.59 -4.73 24.65
N SER A 415 -7.57 -4.69 23.74
CA SER A 415 -7.38 -4.10 22.40
C SER A 415 -8.52 -3.19 21.96
N ALA A 416 -8.14 -2.12 21.27
CA ALA A 416 -8.99 -1.27 20.44
C ALA A 416 -8.42 -1.32 19.02
N LEU A 417 -9.18 -1.84 18.06
CA LEU A 417 -8.69 -2.15 16.72
C LEU A 417 -9.78 -2.00 15.65
N ASP A 418 -9.37 -1.99 14.39
CA ASP A 418 -10.26 -1.99 13.22
C ASP A 418 -11.15 -0.75 13.10
N SER A 419 -10.55 0.45 13.22
CA SER A 419 -11.31 1.71 13.15
C SER A 419 -12.01 1.94 11.79
N CYS A 420 -13.28 2.32 11.85
CA CYS A 420 -14.07 2.80 10.72
C CYS A 420 -14.54 4.22 11.01
N SER A 421 -14.31 5.16 10.10
CA SER A 421 -14.63 6.59 10.32
C SER A 421 -15.66 7.13 9.33
N VAL A 422 -16.53 8.04 9.77
CA VAL A 422 -17.47 8.77 8.90
C VAL A 422 -17.59 10.22 9.36
N VAL A 423 -17.78 11.14 8.41
CA VAL A 423 -18.04 12.56 8.69
C VAL A 423 -19.49 12.87 8.36
N ASP A 424 -20.24 13.36 9.36
CA ASP A 424 -21.51 14.02 9.10
C ASP A 424 -21.23 15.42 8.58
N ARG A 425 -21.38 15.61 7.26
CA ARG A 425 -21.08 16.87 6.59
C ARG A 425 -22.04 17.99 6.96
N SER A 426 -23.20 17.69 7.56
CA SER A 426 -24.18 18.70 7.94
C SER A 426 -23.77 19.50 9.18
N ILE A 427 -23.04 18.86 10.10
CA ILE A 427 -22.60 19.44 11.38
C ILE A 427 -21.08 19.43 11.56
N GLY A 428 -20.33 18.69 10.73
CA GLY A 428 -18.88 18.57 10.79
C GLY A 428 -18.35 17.56 11.82
N ARG A 429 -19.24 16.80 12.48
CA ARG A 429 -18.88 15.74 13.44
C ARG A 429 -18.18 14.60 12.72
N ILE A 430 -17.08 14.13 13.32
CA ILE A 430 -16.40 12.89 12.93
C ILE A 430 -16.85 11.81 13.90
N THR A 431 -17.38 10.71 13.40
CA THR A 431 -17.74 9.53 14.18
C THR A 431 -16.80 8.39 13.81
N VAL A 432 -16.24 7.72 14.81
CA VAL A 432 -15.46 6.49 14.63
C VAL A 432 -16.17 5.37 15.38
N LEU A 433 -16.47 4.29 14.65
CA LEU A 433 -16.80 3.01 15.26
C LEU A 433 -15.54 2.15 15.29
N ILE A 434 -15.34 1.42 16.37
CA ILE A 434 -14.12 0.64 16.60
C ILE A 434 -14.41 -0.58 17.47
N ASP A 435 -13.71 -1.66 17.21
CA ASP A 435 -13.85 -2.89 17.97
C ASP A 435 -13.03 -2.81 19.27
N LEU A 436 -13.62 -3.22 20.39
CA LEU A 436 -12.94 -3.39 21.67
C LEU A 436 -12.96 -4.86 22.11
N ASN A 437 -11.83 -5.38 22.56
CA ASN A 437 -11.76 -6.71 23.19
C ASN A 437 -11.15 -6.63 24.59
N PRO A 438 -11.72 -7.34 25.59
CA PRO A 438 -11.06 -7.57 26.87
C PRO A 438 -9.72 -8.28 26.69
N GLY A 439 -8.85 -8.17 27.71
CA GLY A 439 -7.53 -8.80 27.71
C GLY A 439 -7.60 -10.31 27.46
N GLY A 440 -6.79 -10.79 26.52
CA GLY A 440 -6.76 -12.19 26.09
C GLY A 440 -7.89 -12.59 25.13
N ILE A 441 -8.74 -11.65 24.70
CA ILE A 441 -9.87 -11.90 23.80
C ILE A 441 -9.61 -11.29 22.42
N GLY A 442 -10.07 -11.98 21.38
CA GLY A 442 -10.07 -11.54 19.99
C GLY A 442 -10.98 -12.43 19.13
N LEU A 443 -11.01 -12.17 17.82
CA LEU A 443 -12.00 -12.74 16.89
C LEU A 443 -12.17 -14.26 17.02
N THR A 444 -11.08 -15.00 17.21
CA THR A 444 -11.11 -16.48 17.19
C THR A 444 -11.59 -17.11 18.49
N ASN A 445 -11.58 -16.39 19.62
CA ASN A 445 -11.92 -16.93 20.94
C ASN A 445 -13.08 -16.23 21.66
N CYS A 446 -13.69 -15.19 21.07
CA CYS A 446 -14.90 -14.55 21.60
C CYS A 446 -16.02 -15.56 21.93
N GLU A 447 -16.62 -15.39 23.10
CA GLU A 447 -17.88 -16.01 23.48
C GLU A 447 -19.05 -15.35 22.75
N ARG A 448 -20.10 -16.14 22.52
CA ARG A 448 -21.36 -15.62 21.98
C ARG A 448 -22.05 -14.70 22.98
N GLY A 449 -22.66 -13.64 22.49
CA GLY A 449 -23.53 -12.79 23.30
C GLY A 449 -23.30 -11.30 23.10
N ILE A 450 -24.23 -10.50 23.61
CA ILE A 450 -24.23 -9.04 23.42
C ILE A 450 -23.18 -8.35 24.30
N GLY A 451 -22.88 -8.89 25.47
CA GLY A 451 -21.88 -8.32 26.39
C GLY A 451 -22.34 -7.13 27.23
N VAL A 452 -23.44 -6.48 26.86
CA VAL A 452 -24.08 -5.39 27.63
C VAL A 452 -25.52 -5.76 28.02
N ASN A 453 -26.11 -5.01 28.95
CA ASN A 453 -27.55 -5.06 29.23
C ASN A 453 -28.33 -4.21 28.22
N ARG A 454 -29.65 -4.10 28.40
CA ARG A 454 -30.53 -3.34 27.47
C ARG A 454 -30.26 -1.84 27.45
N ASP A 455 -29.65 -1.31 28.51
CA ASP A 455 -29.31 0.11 28.64
C ASP A 455 -27.87 0.39 28.19
N GLY A 456 -27.18 -0.60 27.60
CA GLY A 456 -25.79 -0.48 27.15
C GLY A 456 -24.74 -0.60 28.25
N VAL A 457 -25.13 -0.97 29.48
CA VAL A 457 -24.19 -1.15 30.59
C VAL A 457 -23.47 -2.49 30.46
N LEU A 458 -22.14 -2.46 30.57
CA LEU A 458 -21.26 -3.61 30.49
C LEU A 458 -21.65 -4.71 31.47
N ARG A 459 -21.77 -5.95 30.97
CA ARG A 459 -21.92 -7.15 31.82
C ARG A 459 -20.56 -7.61 32.28
N LEU A 460 -20.49 -7.96 33.55
CA LEU A 460 -19.30 -8.46 34.21
C LEU A 460 -19.52 -9.90 34.65
N ARG A 461 -18.46 -10.71 34.60
CA ARG A 461 -18.45 -12.09 35.07
C ARG A 461 -17.27 -12.33 36.01
N ASP A 462 -17.50 -13.08 37.08
CA ASP A 462 -16.45 -13.55 37.98
C ASP A 462 -15.95 -14.97 37.63
N ALA A 463 -14.87 -15.40 38.27
CA ALA A 463 -14.28 -16.72 38.03
C ALA A 463 -15.20 -17.91 38.40
N GLN A 464 -16.29 -17.67 39.14
CA GLN A 464 -17.31 -18.68 39.48
C GLN A 464 -18.48 -18.67 38.48
N GLY A 465 -18.46 -17.78 37.48
CA GLY A 465 -19.52 -17.64 36.48
C GLY A 465 -20.73 -16.85 36.97
N ASN A 466 -20.63 -16.15 38.11
CA ASN A 466 -21.68 -15.20 38.49
C ASN A 466 -21.59 -13.99 37.57
N GLU A 467 -22.73 -13.39 37.23
CA GLU A 467 -22.80 -12.20 36.38
C GLU A 467 -23.45 -11.03 37.13
N THR A 468 -23.00 -9.82 36.78
CA THR A 468 -23.56 -8.54 37.24
C THR A 468 -23.40 -7.49 36.13
N THR A 469 -23.82 -6.27 36.38
CA THR A 469 -23.55 -5.11 35.51
C THR A 469 -22.58 -4.13 36.20
N LEU A 470 -21.83 -3.37 35.40
CA LEU A 470 -20.82 -2.44 35.88
C LEU A 470 -21.38 -1.40 36.87
N ASP A 471 -22.58 -0.89 36.63
CA ASP A 471 -23.27 0.07 37.49
C ASP A 471 -23.73 -0.51 38.84
N ALA A 472 -23.83 -1.84 38.96
CA ALA A 472 -24.17 -2.54 40.20
C ALA A 472 -22.94 -2.80 41.09
N VAL A 473 -21.72 -2.46 40.63
CA VAL A 473 -20.47 -2.68 41.35
C VAL A 473 -19.83 -1.33 41.68
N ALA A 474 -19.70 -1.02 42.97
CA ALA A 474 -19.18 0.27 43.43
C ALA A 474 -17.69 0.50 43.11
N ASP A 475 -16.89 -0.57 43.08
CA ASP A 475 -15.49 -0.57 42.66
C ASP A 475 -15.22 -1.87 41.89
N ALA A 476 -15.23 -1.77 40.56
CA ALA A 476 -15.07 -2.92 39.68
C ALA A 476 -13.61 -3.16 39.28
N GLY A 477 -12.68 -2.27 39.68
CA GLY A 477 -11.29 -2.29 39.20
C GLY A 477 -11.20 -2.13 37.68
N ASP A 478 -10.14 -2.70 37.11
CA ASP A 478 -9.90 -2.67 35.66
C ASP A 478 -10.54 -3.88 34.98
N VAL A 479 -11.85 -3.79 34.75
CA VAL A 479 -12.65 -4.90 34.21
C VAL A 479 -12.22 -5.36 32.82
N TRP A 480 -11.44 -4.57 32.08
CA TRP A 480 -10.93 -4.92 30.76
C TRP A 480 -9.64 -5.74 30.81
N ARG A 481 -8.91 -5.70 31.92
CA ARG A 481 -7.68 -6.48 32.09
C ARG A 481 -7.97 -7.98 32.10
N SER A 482 -7.06 -8.75 31.50
CA SER A 482 -7.13 -10.21 31.49
C SER A 482 -7.19 -10.78 32.91
N PRO A 483 -8.12 -11.71 33.21
CA PRO A 483 -8.16 -12.42 34.48
C PRO A 483 -6.85 -13.17 34.83
N MET A 484 -6.01 -13.45 33.83
CA MET A 484 -4.72 -14.14 34.03
C MET A 484 -3.67 -13.23 34.69
N HIS A 485 -3.79 -11.92 34.54
CA HIS A 485 -2.79 -10.93 35.00
C HIS A 485 -3.35 -9.93 36.01
N ALA A 486 -4.67 -9.87 36.18
CA ALA A 486 -5.31 -9.00 37.16
C ALA A 486 -4.93 -9.39 38.60
N ASP A 487 -5.06 -8.43 39.52
CA ASP A 487 -4.85 -8.68 40.94
C ASP A 487 -5.81 -9.80 41.42
N PRO A 488 -5.36 -10.75 42.26
CA PRO A 488 -6.22 -11.84 42.74
C PRO A 488 -7.48 -11.37 43.49
N SER A 489 -7.50 -10.12 43.98
CA SER A 489 -8.68 -9.49 44.60
C SER A 489 -9.66 -8.91 43.58
N GLN A 490 -9.23 -8.68 42.32
CA GLN A 490 -10.13 -8.27 41.25
C GLN A 490 -11.09 -9.42 40.94
N ARG A 491 -12.35 -9.20 41.27
CA ARG A 491 -13.40 -10.21 41.12
C ARG A 491 -14.06 -10.18 39.75
N TRP A 492 -14.27 -8.99 39.20
CA TRP A 492 -15.15 -8.77 38.06
C TRP A 492 -14.35 -8.42 36.81
N HIS A 493 -14.71 -9.05 35.70
CA HIS A 493 -14.16 -8.78 34.37
C HIS A 493 -15.27 -8.62 33.36
N ALA A 494 -15.04 -7.84 32.31
CA ALA A 494 -15.92 -7.79 31.14
C ALA A 494 -16.16 -9.22 30.63
N VAL A 495 -17.38 -9.54 30.22
CA VAL A 495 -17.64 -10.85 29.63
C VAL A 495 -16.78 -11.02 28.36
N PRO A 496 -16.22 -12.22 28.12
CA PRO A 496 -15.16 -12.44 27.12
C PRO A 496 -15.72 -12.53 25.68
N THR A 497 -16.36 -11.46 25.22
CA THR A 497 -16.84 -11.26 23.85
C THR A 497 -16.20 -9.98 23.28
N CYS A 498 -16.40 -9.72 21.99
CA CYS A 498 -16.03 -8.45 21.36
C CYS A 498 -17.14 -7.41 21.54
N TYR A 499 -16.76 -6.13 21.53
CA TYR A 499 -17.67 -5.00 21.67
C TYR A 499 -17.44 -4.01 20.55
N ILE A 500 -18.46 -3.21 20.22
CA ILE A 500 -18.31 -2.09 19.28
C ILE A 500 -18.52 -0.80 20.04
N ALA A 501 -17.49 0.04 20.04
CA ALA A 501 -17.53 1.36 20.65
C ALA A 501 -17.65 2.46 19.58
N GLN A 502 -18.40 3.49 19.94
CA GLN A 502 -18.44 4.77 19.24
C GLN A 502 -17.62 5.81 20.01
N ILE A 503 -16.80 6.57 19.28
CA ILE A 503 -16.25 7.84 19.72
C ILE A 503 -16.56 8.90 18.66
N HIS A 504 -16.59 10.17 19.05
CA HIS A 504 -16.75 11.27 18.11
C HIS A 504 -15.86 12.47 18.44
N SER A 505 -15.62 13.30 17.44
CA SER A 505 -14.97 14.61 17.56
C SER A 505 -15.83 15.68 16.88
N ASP A 506 -16.06 16.77 17.60
CA ASP A 506 -16.80 17.95 17.13
C ASP A 506 -15.86 19.16 16.86
N ASP A 507 -14.54 18.95 16.99
CA ASP A 507 -13.50 19.99 16.92
C ASP A 507 -12.38 19.64 15.93
N ASP A 508 -12.74 18.95 14.84
CA ASP A 508 -11.83 18.64 13.73
C ASP A 508 -10.72 17.62 14.09
N GLY A 509 -11.03 16.72 15.03
CA GLY A 509 -10.15 15.65 15.49
C GLY A 509 -9.19 16.04 16.61
N GLU A 510 -9.33 17.23 17.21
CA GLU A 510 -8.46 17.68 18.31
C GLU A 510 -8.75 16.92 19.60
N THR A 511 -10.03 16.81 19.95
CA THR A 511 -10.49 16.05 21.10
C THR A 511 -11.56 15.03 20.71
N TRP A 512 -11.68 13.99 21.53
CA TRP A 512 -12.56 12.86 21.28
C TRP A 512 -13.41 12.57 22.51
N SER A 513 -14.67 12.17 22.28
CA SER A 513 -15.56 11.72 23.34
C SER A 513 -15.03 10.43 23.99
N PRO A 514 -15.41 10.14 25.25
CA PRO A 514 -15.25 8.79 25.80
C PRO A 514 -15.95 7.74 24.93
N PRO A 515 -15.44 6.48 24.89
CA PRO A 515 -16.11 5.38 24.20
C PRO A 515 -17.51 5.10 24.72
N PHE A 516 -18.46 4.91 23.80
CA PHE A 516 -19.84 4.50 24.07
C PHE A 516 -20.14 3.17 23.37
N LEU A 517 -20.54 2.13 24.11
CA LEU A 517 -20.83 0.80 23.54
C LEU A 517 -22.19 0.79 22.82
N ILE A 518 -22.20 0.43 21.54
CA ILE A 518 -23.44 0.37 20.73
C ILE A 518 -24.00 -1.05 20.61
N ASP A 519 -23.38 -2.04 21.25
CA ASP A 519 -23.73 -3.47 21.15
C ASP A 519 -25.21 -3.77 21.40
N ALA A 520 -25.84 -3.10 22.37
CA ALA A 520 -27.28 -3.27 22.67
C ALA A 520 -28.19 -2.88 21.50
N MET A 521 -27.70 -2.07 20.56
CA MET A 521 -28.44 -1.59 19.39
C MET A 521 -28.25 -2.50 18.17
N VAL A 522 -27.10 -3.17 18.04
CA VAL A 522 -26.67 -3.79 16.77
C VAL A 522 -26.36 -5.29 16.86
N LYS A 523 -26.05 -5.82 18.05
CA LYS A 523 -25.59 -7.20 18.25
C LYS A 523 -26.73 -8.12 18.73
N GLU A 524 -26.61 -9.41 18.40
CA GLU A 524 -27.54 -10.44 18.81
C GLU A 524 -26.85 -11.57 19.58
N GLU A 525 -27.61 -12.30 20.43
CA GLU A 525 -27.05 -13.31 21.35
C GLU A 525 -26.37 -14.50 20.65
N TRP A 526 -26.69 -14.76 19.38
CA TRP A 526 -26.10 -15.85 18.61
C TRP A 526 -24.72 -15.50 18.03
N MET A 527 -24.37 -14.21 17.97
CA MET A 527 -23.13 -13.74 17.34
C MET A 527 -21.93 -14.08 18.23
N HIS A 528 -20.97 -14.80 17.67
CA HIS A 528 -19.67 -15.06 18.32
C HIS A 528 -18.75 -13.86 18.19
N PHE A 529 -18.68 -13.30 16.99
CA PHE A 529 -17.97 -12.07 16.70
C PHE A 529 -18.92 -11.15 15.93
N MET A 530 -18.86 -9.86 16.23
CA MET A 530 -19.39 -8.78 15.41
C MET A 530 -18.43 -7.61 15.56
N GLY A 531 -17.97 -7.07 14.45
CA GLY A 531 -17.03 -5.97 14.40
C GLY A 531 -17.24 -5.12 13.16
N VAL A 532 -16.68 -3.92 13.16
CA VAL A 532 -16.76 -3.01 12.02
C VAL A 532 -15.71 -3.35 10.97
N CYS A 533 -15.93 -2.94 9.72
CA CYS A 533 -14.92 -3.10 8.68
C CYS A 533 -14.01 -1.87 8.65
N PRO A 534 -12.68 -2.04 8.72
CA PRO A 534 -11.78 -0.91 8.83
C PRO A 534 -11.75 -0.05 7.57
N GLY A 535 -11.48 1.24 7.76
CA GLY A 535 -11.47 2.25 6.71
C GLY A 535 -12.50 3.34 6.96
N THR A 536 -13.43 3.53 6.04
CA THR A 536 -14.44 4.61 6.10
C THR A 536 -15.86 4.11 5.86
N GLY A 537 -16.80 4.72 6.57
CA GLY A 537 -18.21 4.74 6.21
C GLY A 537 -18.52 5.89 5.23
N ILE A 538 -19.78 5.96 4.79
CA ILE A 538 -20.25 7.03 3.91
C ILE A 538 -21.48 7.73 4.51
N GLN A 539 -21.59 9.03 4.28
CA GLN A 539 -22.87 9.73 4.39
C GLN A 539 -23.50 9.80 3.01
N LEU A 540 -24.75 9.36 2.87
CA LEU A 540 -25.49 9.42 1.62
C LEU A 540 -25.84 10.88 1.28
N ASP A 541 -25.70 11.29 0.03
CA ASP A 541 -26.02 12.63 -0.45
C ASP A 541 -27.08 12.66 -1.55
N LYS A 542 -27.44 11.49 -2.12
CA LYS A 542 -28.50 11.34 -3.13
C LYS A 542 -29.74 10.62 -2.59
N GLY A 543 -30.85 10.85 -3.27
CA GLY A 543 -32.08 10.07 -3.11
C GLY A 543 -32.83 10.36 -1.79
N PRO A 544 -33.82 9.51 -1.46
CA PRO A 544 -34.68 9.71 -0.29
C PRO A 544 -33.97 9.51 1.06
N TYR A 545 -32.75 8.97 1.05
CA TYR A 545 -31.95 8.68 2.25
C TYR A 545 -30.78 9.66 2.44
N ALA A 546 -30.77 10.79 1.74
CA ALA A 546 -29.73 11.80 1.91
C ALA A 546 -29.60 12.24 3.39
N GLY A 547 -28.37 12.26 3.91
CA GLY A 547 -28.05 12.51 5.32
C GLY A 547 -27.77 11.26 6.14
N ARG A 548 -28.28 10.09 5.73
CA ARG A 548 -28.04 8.79 6.39
C ARG A 548 -26.55 8.46 6.42
N LEU A 549 -26.07 7.96 7.56
CA LEU A 549 -24.74 7.41 7.74
C LEU A 549 -24.76 5.89 7.57
N LEU A 550 -23.83 5.36 6.79
CA LEU A 550 -23.60 3.93 6.60
C LEU A 550 -22.18 3.55 7.00
N MET A 551 -22.05 2.56 7.89
CA MET A 551 -20.75 2.01 8.29
C MET A 551 -20.76 0.49 8.14
N PRO A 552 -19.77 -0.10 7.46
CA PRO A 552 -19.73 -1.54 7.22
C PRO A 552 -19.42 -2.32 8.49
N PHE A 553 -20.05 -3.49 8.64
CA PHE A 553 -19.74 -4.46 9.69
C PHE A 553 -19.73 -5.87 9.12
N TYR A 554 -19.15 -6.81 9.88
CA TYR A 554 -19.32 -8.24 9.63
C TYR A 554 -19.43 -9.01 10.95
N CYS A 555 -20.06 -10.18 10.90
CA CYS A 555 -20.23 -11.03 12.07
C CYS A 555 -20.03 -12.52 11.74
N SER A 556 -19.84 -13.33 12.77
CA SER A 556 -19.83 -14.79 12.69
C SER A 556 -20.87 -15.41 13.65
N GLY A 557 -21.45 -16.53 13.21
CA GLY A 557 -22.42 -17.31 13.98
C GLY A 557 -21.82 -18.59 14.58
N GLN A 558 -22.51 -19.71 14.46
CA GLN A 558 -22.04 -21.03 14.93
C GLN A 558 -20.71 -21.47 14.30
N SER A 559 -20.35 -20.90 13.17
CA SER A 559 -19.06 -21.10 12.52
C SER A 559 -18.18 -19.87 12.77
N ARG A 560 -16.97 -20.09 13.30
CA ARG A 560 -16.00 -19.01 13.55
C ARG A 560 -15.15 -18.63 12.33
N ALA A 561 -15.34 -19.33 11.21
CA ALA A 561 -14.55 -19.16 9.99
C ALA A 561 -15.34 -18.55 8.82
N HIS A 562 -16.65 -18.36 8.99
CA HIS A 562 -17.56 -17.93 7.95
C HIS A 562 -18.29 -16.68 8.41
N TYR A 563 -18.42 -15.69 7.52
CA TYR A 563 -18.83 -14.35 7.89
C TYR A 563 -20.01 -13.85 7.05
N SER A 564 -20.78 -12.97 7.67
CA SER A 564 -21.85 -12.22 7.02
C SER A 564 -21.65 -10.73 7.26
N GLY A 565 -21.48 -9.97 6.19
CA GLY A 565 -21.24 -8.53 6.18
C GLY A 565 -22.51 -7.73 5.90
N GLY A 566 -22.55 -6.46 6.27
CA GLY A 566 -23.68 -5.58 6.01
C GLY A 566 -23.43 -4.13 6.43
N ALA A 567 -24.50 -3.33 6.50
CA ALA A 567 -24.43 -1.94 6.93
C ALA A 567 -25.01 -1.73 8.34
N LEU A 568 -24.28 -1.00 9.17
CA LEU A 568 -24.82 -0.24 10.29
C LEU A 568 -25.35 1.09 9.74
N ILE A 569 -26.57 1.44 10.13
CA ILE A 569 -27.34 2.55 9.59
C ILE A 569 -27.68 3.50 10.73
N SER A 570 -27.41 4.79 10.53
CA SER A 570 -27.92 5.88 11.39
C SER A 570 -28.61 6.95 10.54
N ASP A 571 -29.82 7.31 10.97
CA ASP A 571 -30.67 8.35 10.34
C ASP A 571 -30.73 9.63 11.20
N ASP A 572 -29.98 9.69 12.32
CA ASP A 572 -30.02 10.76 13.33
C ASP A 572 -28.63 11.33 13.67
N GLY A 573 -27.66 11.18 12.77
CA GLY A 573 -26.32 11.76 12.92
C GLY A 573 -25.38 10.95 13.84
N GLY A 574 -25.66 9.66 14.04
CA GLY A 574 -24.87 8.74 14.88
C GLY A 574 -25.33 8.68 16.34
N GLU A 575 -26.52 9.19 16.66
CA GLU A 575 -27.09 9.09 18.01
C GLU A 575 -27.65 7.68 18.26
N THR A 576 -28.26 7.05 17.24
CA THR A 576 -28.66 5.65 17.26
C THR A 576 -28.24 4.90 16.01
N TRP A 577 -28.03 3.59 16.18
CA TRP A 577 -27.65 2.68 15.11
C TRP A 577 -28.64 1.51 15.01
N ARG A 578 -28.82 1.02 13.80
CA ARG A 578 -29.52 -0.24 13.52
C ARG A 578 -28.77 -1.00 12.43
N ARG A 579 -29.06 -2.28 12.32
CA ARG A 579 -28.48 -3.16 11.30
C ARG A 579 -29.41 -3.27 10.09
N GLY A 580 -28.86 -3.14 8.88
CA GLY A 580 -29.51 -3.62 7.67
C GLY A 580 -29.49 -5.16 7.59
N ARG A 581 -30.14 -5.74 6.58
CA ARG A 581 -29.92 -7.16 6.28
C ARG A 581 -28.46 -7.41 5.92
N MET A 582 -27.93 -8.55 6.32
CA MET A 582 -26.59 -8.93 5.86
C MET A 582 -26.65 -9.25 4.38
N ILE A 583 -25.55 -9.00 3.67
CA ILE A 583 -25.46 -9.13 2.21
C ILE A 583 -25.91 -10.54 1.83
N ASN A 584 -25.28 -11.59 2.34
CA ASN A 584 -25.63 -12.97 2.01
C ASN A 584 -26.96 -13.49 2.62
N GLU A 585 -27.63 -12.77 3.53
CA GLU A 585 -28.76 -13.28 4.31
C GLU A 585 -29.97 -13.66 3.45
N GLY A 586 -30.43 -14.91 3.57
CA GLY A 586 -31.62 -15.40 2.86
C GLY A 586 -31.40 -15.74 1.38
N ARG A 587 -30.16 -15.71 0.89
CA ARG A 587 -29.81 -16.10 -0.49
C ARG A 587 -29.62 -17.59 -0.63
N GLU A 588 -29.94 -18.15 -1.78
CA GLU A 588 -29.66 -19.56 -2.08
C GLU A 588 -28.27 -19.70 -2.69
N ILE A 589 -27.34 -20.29 -1.95
CA ILE A 589 -25.97 -20.57 -2.40
C ILE A 589 -25.75 -22.07 -2.31
N ASN A 590 -25.26 -22.66 -3.41
CA ASN A 590 -25.04 -24.11 -3.52
C ASN A 590 -26.28 -24.96 -3.11
N GLY A 591 -27.48 -24.45 -3.39
CA GLY A 591 -28.76 -25.11 -3.07
C GLY A 591 -29.19 -25.01 -1.60
N THR A 592 -28.54 -24.16 -0.80
CA THR A 592 -28.85 -23.91 0.62
C THR A 592 -29.17 -22.43 0.83
N VAL A 593 -30.28 -22.13 1.51
CA VAL A 593 -30.59 -20.76 1.92
C VAL A 593 -29.68 -20.36 3.07
N VAL A 594 -28.94 -19.28 2.90
CA VAL A 594 -27.98 -18.77 3.87
C VAL A 594 -28.70 -18.19 5.09
N ASP A 595 -28.40 -18.75 6.26
CA ASP A 595 -28.71 -18.19 7.57
C ASP A 595 -27.38 -17.79 8.24
N PRO A 596 -27.12 -16.49 8.45
CA PRO A 596 -25.89 -16.00 9.08
C PRO A 596 -25.56 -16.66 10.42
N ALA A 597 -26.56 -17.10 11.18
CA ALA A 597 -26.34 -17.75 12.47
C ALA A 597 -25.77 -19.17 12.33
N THR A 598 -26.00 -19.85 11.21
CA THR A 598 -25.70 -21.29 11.04
C THR A 598 -24.83 -21.63 9.84
N MET A 599 -24.53 -20.67 8.96
CA MET A 599 -23.76 -20.88 7.72
C MET A 599 -22.37 -21.51 7.92
N ARG A 600 -21.97 -22.34 6.95
CA ARG A 600 -20.69 -23.08 6.89
C ARG A 600 -20.24 -23.31 5.44
N ASP A 601 -20.43 -22.30 4.58
CA ASP A 601 -20.06 -22.36 3.17
C ASP A 601 -19.18 -21.16 2.79
N ASP A 602 -17.96 -21.45 2.33
CA ASP A 602 -16.96 -20.45 1.91
C ASP A 602 -17.50 -19.56 0.78
N ASP A 603 -18.30 -20.14 -0.13
CA ASP A 603 -18.89 -19.42 -1.26
C ASP A 603 -19.96 -18.40 -0.83
N ALA A 604 -20.52 -18.57 0.38
CA ALA A 604 -21.50 -17.68 0.96
C ALA A 604 -20.87 -16.59 1.85
N THR A 605 -19.57 -16.65 2.14
CA THR A 605 -18.90 -15.71 3.06
C THR A 605 -18.85 -14.29 2.49
N THR A 606 -19.29 -13.32 3.28
CA THR A 606 -19.14 -11.88 3.03
C THR A 606 -18.52 -11.25 4.28
N SER A 607 -17.34 -10.64 4.16
CA SER A 607 -16.61 -10.09 5.32
C SER A 607 -16.33 -8.59 5.16
N GLU A 608 -15.06 -8.18 5.30
CA GLU A 608 -14.65 -6.76 5.27
C GLU A 608 -15.19 -6.08 4.02
N THR A 609 -16.03 -5.08 4.23
CA THR A 609 -16.83 -4.42 3.20
C THR A 609 -16.52 -2.93 3.14
N THR A 610 -16.58 -2.34 1.94
CA THR A 610 -16.54 -0.90 1.71
C THR A 610 -17.76 -0.48 0.88
N PHE A 611 -18.23 0.76 1.07
CA PHE A 611 -19.40 1.29 0.39
C PHE A 611 -19.05 2.47 -0.50
N VAL A 612 -19.73 2.58 -1.64
CA VAL A 612 -19.74 3.79 -2.47
C VAL A 612 -21.17 4.07 -2.94
N GLN A 613 -21.58 5.34 -2.91
CA GLN A 613 -22.86 5.75 -3.48
C GLN A 613 -22.67 6.16 -4.95
N ARG A 614 -23.51 5.61 -5.83
CA ARG A 614 -23.59 5.97 -7.25
C ARG A 614 -24.38 7.25 -7.48
N ALA A 615 -24.23 7.81 -8.67
CA ALA A 615 -24.96 9.01 -9.10
C ALA A 615 -26.50 8.84 -9.10
N ASP A 616 -27.00 7.63 -9.30
CA ASP A 616 -28.43 7.27 -9.25
C ASP A 616 -28.96 7.15 -7.80
N GLY A 617 -28.07 7.13 -6.81
CA GLY A 617 -28.37 7.04 -5.39
C GLY A 617 -28.24 5.63 -4.81
N ASP A 618 -28.02 4.61 -5.65
CA ASP A 618 -27.75 3.25 -5.20
C ASP A 618 -26.43 3.18 -4.42
N VAL A 619 -26.36 2.26 -3.46
CA VAL A 619 -25.15 1.97 -2.70
C VAL A 619 -24.55 0.67 -3.19
N VAL A 620 -23.28 0.69 -3.58
CA VAL A 620 -22.54 -0.51 -3.97
C VAL A 620 -21.67 -0.94 -2.79
N ALA A 621 -21.80 -2.19 -2.38
CA ALA A 621 -20.86 -2.85 -1.48
C ALA A 621 -19.82 -3.60 -2.30
N PHE A 622 -18.55 -3.41 -1.98
CA PHE A 622 -17.47 -4.29 -2.38
C PHE A 622 -16.92 -4.99 -1.15
N PHE A 623 -16.71 -6.30 -1.21
CA PHE A 623 -16.35 -7.07 -0.03
C PHE A 623 -15.32 -8.18 -0.28
N ARG A 624 -14.47 -8.37 0.73
CA ARG A 624 -13.64 -9.55 0.91
C ARG A 624 -14.53 -10.78 1.13
N ASN A 625 -14.09 -11.93 0.63
CA ASN A 625 -14.85 -13.18 0.66
C ASN A 625 -13.92 -14.41 0.64
N GLN A 626 -14.49 -15.61 0.59
CA GLN A 626 -13.77 -16.88 0.50
C GLN A 626 -14.16 -17.68 -0.75
N HIS A 627 -14.87 -17.07 -1.70
CA HIS A 627 -15.41 -17.75 -2.87
C HIS A 627 -14.29 -18.23 -3.81
N ALA A 628 -14.47 -19.42 -4.38
CA ALA A 628 -13.44 -20.09 -5.18
C ALA A 628 -13.01 -19.33 -6.45
N SER A 629 -13.76 -18.31 -6.89
CA SER A 629 -13.37 -17.46 -8.03
C SER A 629 -12.13 -16.60 -7.77
N GLY A 630 -11.81 -16.32 -6.49
CA GLY A 630 -10.73 -15.39 -6.13
C GLY A 630 -10.98 -13.99 -6.69
N ARG A 631 -12.21 -13.50 -6.59
CA ARG A 631 -12.65 -12.19 -7.10
C ARG A 631 -13.37 -11.41 -6.02
N VAL A 632 -13.21 -10.08 -6.04
CA VAL A 632 -13.89 -9.20 -5.09
C VAL A 632 -15.39 -9.36 -5.27
N GLY A 633 -16.09 -9.55 -4.16
CA GLY A 633 -17.53 -9.68 -4.15
C GLY A 633 -18.20 -8.32 -4.21
N LYS A 634 -19.40 -8.28 -4.78
CA LYS A 634 -20.17 -7.07 -5.03
C LYS A 634 -21.66 -7.31 -4.81
N ALA A 635 -22.34 -6.32 -4.23
CA ALA A 635 -23.80 -6.28 -4.12
C ALA A 635 -24.28 -4.82 -4.19
N VAL A 636 -25.53 -4.61 -4.59
CA VAL A 636 -26.13 -3.28 -4.72
C VAL A 636 -27.32 -3.14 -3.78
N SER A 637 -27.46 -2.00 -3.11
CA SER A 637 -28.62 -1.64 -2.30
C SER A 637 -29.34 -0.45 -2.92
N HIS A 638 -30.66 -0.60 -3.07
CA HIS A 638 -31.56 0.42 -3.62
C HIS A 638 -32.31 1.21 -2.54
N ASP A 639 -32.10 0.86 -1.27
CA ASP A 639 -32.83 1.37 -0.11
C ASP A 639 -31.90 1.91 0.99
N GLY A 640 -30.69 2.32 0.59
CA GLY A 640 -29.72 2.96 1.47
C GLY A 640 -29.18 2.03 2.55
N GLY A 641 -28.81 0.80 2.17
CA GLY A 641 -28.15 -0.21 2.99
C GLY A 641 -29.09 -1.18 3.72
N ASP A 642 -30.40 -1.04 3.56
CA ASP A 642 -31.41 -1.86 4.25
C ASP A 642 -31.47 -3.29 3.70
N THR A 643 -31.45 -3.44 2.37
CA THR A 643 -31.40 -4.72 1.65
C THR A 643 -30.42 -4.67 0.49
N TRP A 644 -30.06 -5.85 -0.03
CA TRP A 644 -29.02 -6.02 -1.04
C TRP A 644 -29.47 -6.98 -2.14
N ASP A 645 -29.14 -6.66 -3.39
CA ASP A 645 -29.23 -7.52 -4.58
C ASP A 645 -28.28 -8.72 -4.52
N GLU A 646 -28.52 -9.73 -5.36
CA GLU A 646 -27.72 -10.96 -5.45
C GLU A 646 -26.19 -10.75 -5.45
N LEU A 647 -25.48 -11.78 -4.97
CA LEU A 647 -24.02 -11.80 -4.91
C LEU A 647 -23.44 -11.83 -6.32
N GLU A 648 -22.60 -10.86 -6.64
CA GLU A 648 -21.78 -10.84 -7.85
C GLU A 648 -20.30 -10.91 -7.47
N PHE A 649 -19.47 -11.48 -8.35
CA PHE A 649 -18.03 -11.51 -8.20
C PHE A 649 -17.38 -10.87 -9.42
N ASP A 650 -16.72 -9.72 -9.25
CA ASP A 650 -16.24 -8.91 -10.37
C ASP A 650 -15.04 -9.57 -11.05
N PRO A 651 -15.12 -9.98 -12.33
CA PRO A 651 -14.06 -10.73 -12.99
C PRO A 651 -12.76 -9.95 -13.16
N ALA A 652 -12.81 -8.61 -13.09
CA ALA A 652 -11.66 -7.72 -13.27
C ALA A 652 -10.94 -7.39 -11.95
N LEU A 653 -11.51 -7.76 -10.79
CA LEU A 653 -10.95 -7.46 -9.47
C LEU A 653 -10.50 -8.74 -8.77
N PRO A 654 -9.19 -9.08 -8.79
CA PRO A 654 -8.65 -10.17 -7.99
C PRO A 654 -8.89 -9.97 -6.50
N GLU A 655 -9.17 -11.06 -5.77
CA GLU A 655 -9.20 -11.09 -4.31
C GLU A 655 -8.13 -12.06 -3.79
N ILE A 656 -7.35 -11.62 -2.80
CA ILE A 656 -6.23 -12.32 -2.17
C ILE A 656 -6.32 -12.28 -0.63
N PHE A 657 -7.53 -12.21 -0.08
CA PHE A 657 -7.82 -12.06 1.35
C PHE A 657 -7.29 -10.74 1.92
N SER A 658 -7.62 -9.60 1.28
CA SER A 658 -7.31 -8.27 1.81
C SER A 658 -8.56 -7.40 1.88
N GLN A 659 -8.60 -6.46 2.82
CA GLN A 659 -9.68 -5.47 2.90
C GLN A 659 -9.76 -4.69 1.58
N PRO A 660 -10.96 -4.45 1.02
CA PRO A 660 -11.15 -3.56 -0.12
C PRO A 660 -11.42 -2.11 0.31
N ASN A 661 -11.10 -1.13 -0.53
CA ASN A 661 -11.50 0.26 -0.33
C ASN A 661 -12.08 0.88 -1.62
N ALA A 662 -13.16 1.63 -1.51
CA ALA A 662 -13.79 2.34 -2.63
C ALA A 662 -14.11 3.80 -2.26
N LEU A 663 -14.00 4.68 -3.25
CA LEU A 663 -14.25 6.12 -3.08
C LEU A 663 -14.95 6.69 -4.32
N ALA A 664 -16.05 7.42 -4.11
CA ALA A 664 -16.66 8.21 -5.17
C ALA A 664 -15.80 9.47 -5.43
N VAL A 665 -15.46 9.73 -6.69
CA VAL A 665 -14.57 10.83 -7.09
C VAL A 665 -15.23 11.67 -8.19
N PRO A 666 -16.20 12.52 -7.86
CA PRO A 666 -16.95 13.32 -8.84
C PRO A 666 -16.07 14.26 -9.69
N GLN A 667 -14.83 14.52 -9.26
CA GLN A 667 -13.81 15.27 -10.01
C GLN A 667 -13.37 14.56 -11.30
N LEU A 668 -13.51 13.23 -11.38
CA LEU A 668 -13.17 12.42 -12.55
C LEU A 668 -14.38 12.10 -13.44
N GLY A 669 -15.59 12.29 -12.92
CA GLY A 669 -16.84 12.01 -13.63
C GLY A 669 -17.98 11.83 -12.64
N THR A 670 -19.22 12.09 -13.06
CA THR A 670 -20.38 12.10 -12.16
C THR A 670 -20.62 10.78 -11.42
N ASP A 671 -20.29 9.64 -12.05
CA ASP A 671 -20.42 8.30 -11.47
C ASP A 671 -19.05 7.61 -11.31
N ALA A 672 -17.98 8.41 -11.22
CA ALA A 672 -16.63 7.88 -11.14
C ALA A 672 -16.31 7.31 -9.75
N VAL A 673 -15.75 6.10 -9.73
CA VAL A 673 -15.34 5.37 -8.53
C VAL A 673 -13.89 4.97 -8.68
N LEU A 674 -13.09 5.24 -7.64
CA LEU A 674 -11.78 4.63 -7.47
C LEU A 674 -11.90 3.44 -6.51
N PHE A 675 -11.29 2.32 -6.89
CA PHE A 675 -11.24 1.11 -6.07
C PHE A 675 -9.80 0.68 -5.84
N ALA A 676 -9.43 0.47 -4.59
CA ALA A 676 -8.10 0.06 -4.18
C ALA A 676 -8.11 -1.30 -3.48
N ASN A 677 -7.15 -2.15 -3.87
CA ASN A 677 -6.87 -3.41 -3.20
C ASN A 677 -5.46 -3.92 -3.49
N ALA A 678 -4.91 -4.70 -2.55
CA ALA A 678 -3.87 -5.67 -2.85
C ALA A 678 -4.42 -6.73 -3.81
N SER A 679 -3.71 -7.01 -4.90
CA SER A 679 -4.28 -7.69 -6.07
C SER A 679 -3.55 -8.94 -6.53
N GLN A 680 -2.44 -9.30 -5.89
CA GLN A 680 -1.72 -10.53 -6.19
C GLN A 680 -1.13 -11.16 -4.92
N MET A 681 -1.38 -12.46 -4.76
CA MET A 681 -0.74 -13.25 -3.72
C MET A 681 0.67 -13.61 -4.19
N MET A 682 1.67 -13.06 -3.51
CA MET A 682 3.08 -13.41 -3.62
C MET A 682 3.42 -14.28 -2.40
N PRO A 683 4.69 -14.49 -1.98
CA PRO A 683 4.96 -15.06 -0.66
C PRO A 683 4.29 -14.29 0.50
N TYR A 684 3.79 -13.09 0.22
CA TYR A 684 2.98 -12.21 1.04
C TYR A 684 1.84 -11.59 0.20
N ARG A 685 0.90 -10.88 0.84
CA ARG A 685 -0.10 -10.06 0.13
C ARG A 685 0.59 -8.85 -0.49
N GLY A 686 0.33 -8.58 -1.77
CA GLY A 686 0.94 -7.43 -2.39
C GLY A 686 0.30 -6.98 -3.69
N ARG A 687 1.06 -6.18 -4.43
CA ARG A 687 0.63 -5.48 -5.64
C ARG A 687 -0.59 -4.61 -5.36
N GLY A 688 -0.35 -3.48 -4.69
CA GLY A 688 -1.33 -2.45 -4.39
C GLY A 688 -1.74 -1.70 -5.64
N MET A 689 -3.02 -1.81 -6.00
CA MET A 689 -3.58 -1.24 -7.22
C MET A 689 -4.70 -0.25 -6.88
N VAL A 690 -4.82 0.81 -7.67
CA VAL A 690 -6.00 1.69 -7.73
C VAL A 690 -6.61 1.59 -9.13
N ARG A 691 -7.92 1.37 -9.23
CA ARG A 691 -8.65 1.23 -10.50
C ARG A 691 -9.73 2.28 -10.62
N LEU A 692 -9.89 2.81 -11.83
CA LEU A 692 -10.94 3.76 -12.18
C LEU A 692 -12.11 3.02 -12.82
N SER A 693 -13.30 3.30 -12.31
CA SER A 693 -14.57 3.04 -12.98
C SER A 693 -15.26 4.36 -13.26
N GLU A 694 -15.86 4.50 -14.44
CA GLU A 694 -16.59 5.70 -14.86
C GLU A 694 -18.12 5.49 -14.86
N ASP A 695 -18.56 4.29 -14.49
CA ASP A 695 -19.94 3.83 -14.55
C ASP A 695 -20.41 3.21 -13.22
N GLY A 696 -19.93 3.76 -12.10
CA GLY A 696 -20.39 3.38 -10.77
C GLY A 696 -19.89 2.00 -10.33
N GLY A 697 -18.70 1.58 -10.78
CA GLY A 697 -18.09 0.30 -10.46
C GLY A 697 -18.66 -0.87 -11.25
N ARG A 698 -19.19 -0.65 -12.47
CA ARG A 698 -19.68 -1.73 -13.35
C ARG A 698 -18.59 -2.22 -14.29
N THR A 699 -17.75 -1.33 -14.79
CA THR A 699 -16.56 -1.62 -15.59
C THR A 699 -15.36 -0.78 -15.13
N TRP A 700 -14.15 -1.22 -15.50
CA TRP A 700 -12.89 -0.61 -15.07
C TRP A 700 -12.11 -0.14 -16.30
N THR A 701 -11.94 1.17 -16.45
CA THR A 701 -11.35 1.80 -17.65
C THR A 701 -9.87 2.13 -17.48
N GLY A 702 -9.37 2.19 -16.24
CA GLY A 702 -7.96 2.45 -15.94
C GLY A 702 -7.48 1.78 -14.67
N SER A 703 -6.17 1.57 -14.57
CA SER A 703 -5.53 1.00 -13.37
C SER A 703 -4.12 1.54 -13.18
N LEU A 704 -3.73 1.78 -11.93
CA LEU A 704 -2.41 2.22 -11.51
C LEU A 704 -1.88 1.25 -10.45
N CYS A 705 -0.68 0.71 -10.67
CA CYS A 705 0.06 0.01 -9.63
C CYS A 705 0.80 1.03 -8.78
N VAL A 706 0.36 1.23 -7.53
CA VAL A 706 0.95 2.22 -6.62
C VAL A 706 2.17 1.64 -5.91
N HIS A 707 2.09 0.36 -5.51
CA HIS A 707 3.19 -0.36 -4.89
C HIS A 707 3.21 -1.81 -5.41
N PRO A 708 4.21 -2.21 -6.22
CA PRO A 708 4.22 -3.54 -6.85
C PRO A 708 4.51 -4.68 -5.87
N HIS A 709 5.06 -4.38 -4.69
CA HIS A 709 5.56 -5.37 -3.74
C HIS A 709 4.61 -5.55 -2.55
N HIS A 710 5.11 -5.68 -1.32
CA HIS A 710 4.28 -5.92 -0.15
C HIS A 710 3.27 -4.77 0.06
N HIS A 711 1.99 -5.09 0.05
CA HIS A 711 0.89 -4.12 0.16
C HIS A 711 -0.35 -4.85 0.65
N VAL A 712 -1.04 -4.31 1.65
CA VAL A 712 -2.12 -5.05 2.32
C VAL A 712 -3.42 -4.25 2.43
N TYR A 713 -3.75 -3.72 3.62
CA TYR A 713 -4.96 -2.92 3.81
C TYR A 713 -4.72 -1.51 3.31
N GLN A 714 -5.81 -0.84 2.95
CA GLN A 714 -5.75 0.54 2.49
C GLN A 714 -7.02 1.35 2.77
N CYS A 715 -6.88 2.67 2.76
CA CYS A 715 -7.97 3.63 2.86
C CYS A 715 -7.66 4.90 2.08
N MET A 716 -8.62 5.38 1.29
CA MET A 716 -8.46 6.55 0.43
C MET A 716 -9.25 7.75 0.92
N ALA A 717 -8.71 8.94 0.67
CA ALA A 717 -9.44 10.22 0.75
C ALA A 717 -8.94 11.19 -0.33
N ILE A 718 -9.80 12.11 -0.77
CA ILE A 718 -9.36 13.21 -1.64
C ILE A 718 -8.65 14.28 -0.80
N CYS A 719 -7.45 14.66 -1.21
CA CYS A 719 -6.65 15.75 -0.65
C CYS A 719 -6.74 16.98 -1.56
N GLU A 720 -6.80 18.18 -0.98
CA GLU A 720 -6.75 19.45 -1.73
C GLU A 720 -5.56 20.28 -1.22
N THR A 721 -4.67 20.65 -2.12
CA THR A 721 -3.53 21.54 -1.85
C THR A 721 -3.86 22.93 -2.40
N THR A 722 -3.76 23.97 -1.57
CA THR A 722 -4.17 25.33 -1.95
C THR A 722 -3.03 26.26 -2.33
N HIS A 723 -1.77 25.85 -2.10
CA HIS A 723 -0.60 26.72 -2.27
C HIS A 723 0.65 25.88 -2.57
N ASP A 724 0.90 25.49 -3.84
CA ASP A 724 2.25 25.23 -4.40
C ASP A 724 2.19 24.82 -5.88
N VAL A 725 3.19 25.27 -6.65
CA VAL A 725 3.35 25.09 -8.10
C VAL A 725 3.65 23.63 -8.50
N GLU A 726 4.14 22.80 -7.58
CA GLU A 726 4.47 21.39 -7.84
C GLU A 726 3.24 20.47 -7.91
N CYS A 727 2.14 20.87 -7.26
CA CYS A 727 0.96 20.03 -7.05
C CYS A 727 -0.30 20.91 -6.88
N GLU A 728 -0.58 21.83 -7.80
CA GLU A 728 -1.90 22.50 -7.82
C GLU A 728 -2.98 21.50 -8.26
N GLY A 729 -3.99 21.27 -7.42
CA GLY A 729 -5.18 20.48 -7.77
C GLY A 729 -5.57 19.41 -6.75
N SER A 730 -6.66 18.71 -7.02
CA SER A 730 -7.11 17.58 -6.21
C SER A 730 -6.19 16.37 -6.40
N GLN A 731 -5.80 15.75 -5.29
CA GLN A 731 -5.02 14.51 -5.26
C GLN A 731 -5.79 13.43 -4.51
N LEU A 732 -5.44 12.18 -4.76
CA LEU A 732 -5.83 11.04 -3.95
C LEU A 732 -4.75 10.78 -2.91
N GLY A 733 -5.11 10.85 -1.63
CA GLY A 733 -4.30 10.28 -0.55
C GLY A 733 -4.68 8.81 -0.38
N LEU A 734 -3.75 7.90 -0.67
CA LEU A 734 -3.89 6.48 -0.39
C LEU A 734 -3.08 6.15 0.86
N LEU A 735 -3.75 5.88 1.98
CA LEU A 735 -3.13 5.33 3.18
C LEU A 735 -3.12 3.81 3.04
N TRP A 736 -1.97 3.16 3.19
CA TRP A 736 -1.79 1.72 3.00
C TRP A 736 -0.73 1.18 3.94
N GLU A 737 -0.63 -0.14 4.08
CA GLU A 737 0.32 -0.75 5.01
C GLU A 737 1.21 -1.83 4.38
N ILE A 738 2.34 -2.04 5.05
CA ILE A 738 3.18 -3.24 4.95
C ILE A 738 3.01 -3.97 6.28
N GLU A 739 2.49 -5.20 6.24
CA GLU A 739 1.89 -5.93 7.37
C GLU A 739 2.66 -5.82 8.70
N THR A 740 3.97 -6.06 8.69
CA THR A 740 4.79 -6.06 9.91
C THR A 740 5.50 -4.74 10.14
N THR A 741 5.54 -3.85 9.15
CA THR A 741 6.47 -2.73 9.13
C THR A 741 5.79 -1.41 9.47
N GLY A 742 4.64 -1.09 8.86
CA GLY A 742 3.99 0.18 9.13
C GLY A 742 2.92 0.59 8.13
N VAL A 743 2.45 1.82 8.32
CA VAL A 743 1.36 2.48 7.59
C VAL A 743 1.90 3.76 6.92
N TYR A 744 1.67 3.86 5.62
CA TYR A 744 2.24 4.84 4.71
C TYR A 744 1.13 5.55 3.95
N ILE A 745 1.29 6.85 3.67
CA ILE A 745 0.41 7.60 2.76
C ILE A 745 1.15 7.94 1.47
N THR A 746 0.57 7.59 0.33
CA THR A 746 1.04 7.98 -1.00
C THR A 746 0.09 9.01 -1.60
N HIS A 747 0.62 10.14 -2.06
CA HIS A 747 -0.14 11.15 -2.78
C HIS A 747 -0.09 10.89 -4.29
N ILE A 748 -1.27 10.72 -4.90
CA ILE A 748 -1.42 10.38 -6.30
C ILE A 748 -2.22 11.51 -6.97
N PRO A 749 -1.63 12.26 -7.91
CA PRO A 749 -2.37 13.25 -8.68
C PRO A 749 -3.58 12.61 -9.39
N LEU A 750 -4.76 13.23 -9.30
CA LEU A 750 -5.95 12.71 -10.00
C LEU A 750 -5.78 12.69 -11.53
N ALA A 751 -4.81 13.45 -12.04
CA ALA A 751 -4.45 13.47 -13.45
C ALA A 751 -4.07 12.06 -13.97
N TRP A 752 -3.47 11.19 -13.13
CA TRP A 752 -3.23 9.78 -13.47
C TRP A 752 -4.48 9.00 -13.92
N PHE A 753 -5.68 9.49 -13.59
CA PHE A 753 -6.97 8.89 -13.91
C PHE A 753 -7.82 9.73 -14.88
N SER A 754 -7.37 10.91 -15.32
CA SER A 754 -8.18 11.77 -16.20
C SER A 754 -8.02 11.43 -17.68
N HIS A 755 -9.11 11.56 -18.45
CA HIS A 755 -9.07 11.44 -19.91
C HIS A 755 -8.09 12.46 -20.52
N GLY A 756 -6.96 11.97 -21.02
CA GLY A 756 -5.87 12.81 -21.56
C GLY A 756 -4.48 12.43 -21.06
N HIS A 757 -4.36 11.57 -20.06
CA HIS A 757 -3.09 10.91 -19.67
C HIS A 757 -2.68 9.74 -20.59
N ASP A 758 -3.49 9.43 -21.62
CA ASP A 758 -3.10 8.78 -22.90
C ASP A 758 -1.96 9.54 -23.63
N LYS A 759 -1.59 10.73 -23.13
CA LYS A 759 -0.31 11.36 -23.46
C LYS A 759 0.61 11.12 -22.28
N GLY A 760 1.41 10.06 -22.39
CA GLY A 760 2.46 9.71 -21.45
C GLY A 760 3.19 10.95 -20.95
N VAL A 761 3.57 10.90 -19.68
CA VAL A 761 4.18 12.02 -18.97
C VAL A 761 5.40 12.51 -19.77
N ALA A 762 5.18 13.59 -20.50
CA ALA A 762 6.22 14.52 -20.83
C ALA A 762 6.00 15.68 -19.87
N ALA A 763 6.92 15.82 -18.91
CA ALA A 763 7.19 17.12 -18.33
C ALA A 763 7.15 18.17 -19.45
N ASN A 764 6.54 19.32 -19.19
CA ASN A 764 6.50 20.46 -20.10
C ASN A 764 7.91 20.76 -20.65
N HIS A 765 8.25 20.18 -21.80
CA HIS A 765 9.29 20.71 -22.66
C HIS A 765 8.59 21.76 -23.51
N THR A 766 8.75 23.02 -23.10
CA THR A 766 8.69 24.13 -24.03
C THR A 766 9.71 23.86 -25.12
N ASP A 767 9.25 23.31 -26.24
CA ASP A 767 9.98 23.38 -27.50
C ASP A 767 10.09 24.87 -27.85
N ASP A 768 11.25 25.46 -27.56
CA ASP A 768 11.71 26.66 -28.22
C ASP A 768 11.82 26.31 -29.71
N LYS A 769 10.74 26.62 -30.44
CA LYS A 769 10.79 26.70 -31.88
C LYS A 769 11.85 27.74 -32.24
N GLU A 770 12.94 27.26 -32.81
CA GLU A 770 13.83 28.05 -33.65
C GLU A 770 13.00 28.90 -34.62
N SER A 771 12.97 30.21 -34.37
CA SER A 771 12.62 31.20 -35.38
C SER A 771 13.89 31.54 -36.16
N SER A 772 13.82 31.29 -37.46
CA SER A 772 14.57 32.03 -38.49
C SER A 772 14.58 33.53 -38.26
#